data_AF-A0A351SR52-F1
#
_entry.id   AF-A0A351SR52-F1
#
_cell.length_a   1.000
_cell.length_b   1.000
_cell.length_c   1.000
_cell.angle_alpha   90.00
_cell.angle_beta   90.00
_cell.angle_gamma   90.00
#
_symmetry.space_group_name_H-M   'P 1'
#
loop_
_entity.id
_entity.type
_entity.pdbx_description
1 polymer ?
#
loop_
_entity_poly.entity_id
_entity_poly.type
_entity_poly.pdbx_seq_one_letter_code
_entity_poly.pdbx_strand_id
1 'polypeptide(L)'
;DFDGDQMAIHVPLSEEAMAEARILMLASNNILKPADGTPVVTPGQDMIIGNYYITMEDAGMPNEGKVYKNTNEALMAYERREITLQTRIAVPVNSFKHKVFTDDHKGMYLVTTPGKIMFNEILPDSFPYVNEPTKANIEGITPDVYFIAPGEDIPKKISEIPVTEPFGKKHLKSLIAQVYDRYKTTETSVYLDNLKDLGFKYSTIAGVTISIADIVTSQHKQEYVAVGQEKVDKINKQFKRGLITDDERHKQVCDVWQEVTKQVGSELQGYAKTDTHNPVFMMKNSGARGSDSQFNQMSGMRGLMAKPNGESLEIPITANFREGLSVNEFFLSSHGARKGNADTALKTANSGYLTRRLVDVVQDIIIREDDCGTLVGLKVSDIIDPKSGSVIESLESRIIGRYTAKKILHPETKAMIADKGVEITESLAKKIIKAGVTTVEIRSVLTCKCANGICRKCYGRNLATGITVEKGEAVGIMAAQSIGEPGTQLTMRTFHEGGVAGAGDITQGLPRVEELFEARIPKGKATISEITGKVTLIENVSGKYKIVVENDITAKEHMTSYAAKVCVEKGDMVNAGDKLTEGAISPKELLAVTDPITTQEYILEEVQKVYKSQGVDVSDKHIEIIASRMINKMKIVEGNDSDMVAGLTVSIREFAERNKPVILAGKVPATGRPILLGITKSSLETDSFLSAASFQETTRVLTDASIKGKVDYLQGLKENVIIGKLIPAGTGAREYSDVRLELEKEFLSDDPSEVLEEKFLDDDSIIENHEEQVELELNESSSSDEMVEQKDAE
;
A
#
# COMPACT_ATOMS: atom_id res chain seq x y z
N ASP A 1 20.26 8.59 2.53
CA ASP A 1 19.66 9.71 3.26
C ASP A 1 20.38 10.99 2.83
N PHE A 2 20.68 11.94 3.73
CA PHE A 2 21.67 13.01 3.50
C PHE A 2 23.05 12.65 4.09
N ASP A 3 23.42 11.37 4.04
CA ASP A 3 24.64 10.78 4.63
C ASP A 3 25.71 10.38 3.58
N GLY A 4 25.41 10.53 2.29
CA GLY A 4 26.32 10.22 1.19
C GLY A 4 25.66 9.80 -0.13
N ASP A 5 24.33 9.66 -0.15
CA ASP A 5 23.56 9.29 -1.34
C ASP A 5 23.79 10.22 -2.54
N GLN A 6 23.62 9.65 -3.73
CA GLN A 6 23.78 10.32 -5.02
C GLN A 6 22.49 10.23 -5.82
N MET A 7 22.14 11.31 -6.53
CA MET A 7 21.01 11.34 -7.47
C MET A 7 21.50 11.62 -8.89
N ALA A 8 20.97 10.88 -9.87
CA ALA A 8 21.23 11.11 -11.28
C ALA A 8 20.18 12.06 -11.87
N ILE A 9 20.63 13.04 -12.65
CA ILE A 9 19.77 14.04 -13.32
C ILE A 9 19.73 13.73 -14.81
N HIS A 10 18.52 13.69 -15.38
CA HIS A 10 18.27 13.51 -16.80
C HIS A 10 17.45 14.69 -17.31
N VAL A 11 17.68 15.12 -18.56
CA VAL A 11 16.99 16.27 -19.17
C VAL A 11 16.11 15.77 -20.31
N PRO A 12 14.77 15.94 -20.27
CA PRO A 12 13.90 15.65 -21.42
C PRO A 12 14.19 16.64 -22.55
N LEU A 13 14.23 16.13 -23.80
CA LEU A 13 14.66 16.92 -24.96
C LEU A 13 13.52 17.32 -25.91
N SER A 14 12.50 16.48 -26.07
CA SER A 14 11.36 16.78 -26.95
C SER A 14 10.21 17.43 -26.18
N GLU A 15 9.34 18.16 -26.89
CA GLU A 15 8.20 18.85 -26.28
C GLU A 15 7.22 17.87 -25.63
N GLU A 16 7.02 16.69 -26.22
CA GLU A 16 6.19 15.63 -25.67
C GLU A 16 6.80 15.08 -24.36
N ALA A 17 8.11 14.84 -24.33
CA ALA A 17 8.80 14.38 -23.13
C ALA A 17 8.79 15.45 -22.02
N MET A 18 8.86 16.73 -22.37
CA MET A 18 8.69 17.85 -21.43
C MET A 18 7.26 17.93 -20.90
N ALA A 19 6.25 17.71 -21.75
CA ALA A 19 4.85 17.67 -21.37
C ALA A 19 4.54 16.48 -20.43
N GLU A 20 5.02 15.27 -20.76
CA GLU A 20 4.90 14.09 -19.90
C GLU A 20 5.56 14.31 -18.54
N ALA A 21 6.79 14.87 -18.51
CA ALA A 21 7.49 15.17 -17.27
C ALA A 21 6.71 16.17 -16.39
N ARG A 22 6.08 17.18 -17.00
CA ARG A 22 5.34 18.24 -16.30
C ARG A 22 3.93 17.82 -15.86
N ILE A 23 3.24 16.99 -16.63
CA ILE A 23 1.85 16.61 -16.37
C ILE A 23 1.78 15.33 -15.53
N LEU A 24 2.56 14.30 -15.89
CA LEU A 24 2.46 12.98 -15.29
C LEU A 24 3.47 12.77 -14.15
N MET A 25 4.73 13.22 -14.33
CA MET A 25 5.83 12.88 -13.41
C MET A 25 6.15 13.96 -12.36
N LEU A 26 5.46 15.12 -12.39
CA LEU A 26 5.73 16.23 -11.48
C LEU A 26 5.52 15.82 -10.01
N ALA A 27 6.52 16.07 -9.16
CA ALA A 27 6.55 15.57 -7.79
C ALA A 27 5.33 15.98 -6.93
N SER A 28 4.75 17.16 -7.18
CA SER A 28 3.53 17.64 -6.49
C SER A 28 2.29 16.77 -6.77
N ASN A 29 2.27 16.00 -7.87
CA ASN A 29 1.16 15.12 -8.22
C ASN A 29 1.24 13.77 -7.48
N ASN A 30 2.44 13.36 -7.06
CA ASN A 30 2.76 12.04 -6.53
C ASN A 30 2.54 11.95 -5.01
N ILE A 31 1.32 12.27 -4.55
CA ILE A 31 0.95 12.35 -3.13
C ILE A 31 0.62 10.97 -2.53
N LEU A 32 0.00 10.06 -3.30
CA LEU A 32 -0.40 8.73 -2.84
C LEU A 32 0.61 7.65 -3.23
N LYS A 33 0.75 6.61 -2.40
CA LYS A 33 1.53 5.42 -2.72
C LYS A 33 0.71 4.47 -3.63
N PRO A 34 1.22 4.04 -4.80
CA PRO A 34 0.50 3.14 -5.70
C PRO A 34 0.14 1.76 -5.13
N ALA A 35 0.79 1.32 -4.06
CA ALA A 35 0.62 -0.02 -3.47
C ALA A 35 -0.67 -0.18 -2.65
N ASP A 36 -1.06 0.86 -1.90
CA ASP A 36 -2.16 0.86 -0.92
C ASP A 36 -3.08 2.09 -1.03
N GLY A 37 -2.69 3.12 -1.78
CA GLY A 37 -3.43 4.39 -1.91
C GLY A 37 -3.26 5.32 -0.71
N THR A 38 -2.32 5.08 0.21
CA THR A 38 -2.11 5.97 1.36
C THR A 38 -1.09 7.08 1.07
N PRO A 39 -1.14 8.25 1.74
CA PRO A 39 -0.21 9.34 1.46
C PRO A 39 1.26 8.97 1.72
N VAL A 40 2.10 9.04 0.68
CA VAL A 40 3.54 8.75 0.77
C VAL A 40 4.31 9.93 1.36
N VAL A 41 3.87 11.15 1.05
CA VAL A 41 4.43 12.44 1.51
C VAL A 41 4.10 12.79 2.97
N THR A 42 3.98 11.78 3.84
CA THR A 42 3.78 12.00 5.28
C THR A 42 5.06 12.60 5.89
N PRO A 43 4.99 13.68 6.68
CA PRO A 43 6.14 14.26 7.37
C PRO A 43 6.94 13.23 8.18
N GLY A 44 8.24 13.49 8.32
CA GLY A 44 9.19 12.65 9.04
C GLY A 44 10.03 13.46 10.03
N GLN A 45 10.61 12.77 11.02
CA GLN A 45 11.60 13.32 11.96
C GLN A 45 11.15 14.67 12.55
N ASP A 46 11.97 15.70 12.40
CA ASP A 46 11.84 17.03 13.03
C ASP A 46 10.48 17.71 12.76
N MET A 47 9.94 17.56 11.55
CA MET A 47 8.61 18.08 11.19
C MET A 47 7.51 17.50 12.09
N ILE A 48 7.61 16.22 12.46
CA ILE A 48 6.66 15.59 13.39
C ILE A 48 6.88 16.14 14.80
N ILE A 49 8.14 16.32 15.23
CA ILE A 49 8.47 16.81 16.58
C ILE A 49 7.92 18.23 16.80
N GLY A 50 8.08 19.12 15.82
CA GLY A 50 7.53 20.48 15.90
C GLY A 50 6.00 20.52 15.92
N ASN A 51 5.34 19.74 15.06
CA ASN A 51 3.88 19.62 15.04
C ASN A 51 3.31 18.91 16.29
N TYR A 52 4.07 18.01 16.91
CA TYR A 52 3.74 17.42 18.20
C TYR A 52 3.85 18.47 19.32
N TYR A 53 4.98 19.18 19.39
CA TYR A 53 5.25 20.19 20.44
C TYR A 53 4.27 21.38 20.41
N ILE A 54 3.92 21.87 19.21
CA ILE A 54 2.95 22.97 19.05
C ILE A 54 1.52 22.56 19.43
N THR A 55 1.20 21.26 19.41
CA THR A 55 -0.15 20.75 19.73
C THR A 55 -0.27 20.10 21.12
N MET A 56 0.81 20.07 21.91
CA MET A 56 0.76 19.70 23.32
C MET A 56 -0.09 20.71 24.12
N GLU A 57 -0.69 20.23 25.21
CA GLU A 57 -1.44 21.03 26.17
C GLU A 57 -0.99 20.68 27.59
N ASP A 58 -0.93 21.70 28.45
CA ASP A 58 -0.56 21.55 29.86
C ASP A 58 -1.65 22.13 30.76
N ALA A 59 -2.04 21.39 31.79
CA ALA A 59 -2.96 21.85 32.81
C ALA A 59 -2.25 22.63 33.92
N GLY A 60 -2.88 23.68 34.47
CA GLY A 60 -2.32 24.50 35.55
C GLY A 60 -1.31 25.56 35.09
N MET A 61 -1.23 25.85 33.79
CA MET A 61 -0.38 26.91 33.24
C MET A 61 -0.79 28.32 33.72
N PRO A 62 0.14 29.29 33.82
CA PRO A 62 -0.21 30.68 34.07
C PRO A 62 -1.18 31.22 33.01
N ASN A 63 -2.19 31.98 33.45
CA ASN A 63 -3.28 32.50 32.59
C ASN A 63 -4.14 31.43 31.89
N GLU A 64 -4.15 30.18 32.38
CA GLU A 64 -5.12 29.17 31.96
C GLU A 64 -6.57 29.67 32.12
N GLY A 65 -7.39 29.44 31.09
CA GLY A 65 -8.78 29.90 31.03
C GLY A 65 -8.98 31.39 30.75
N LYS A 66 -7.92 32.14 30.43
CA LYS A 66 -8.05 33.53 29.94
C LYS A 66 -8.78 33.55 28.59
N VAL A 67 -9.75 34.46 28.48
CA VAL A 67 -10.59 34.65 27.29
C VAL A 67 -9.98 35.74 26.42
N TYR A 68 -9.91 35.49 25.11
CA TYR A 68 -9.43 36.44 24.10
C TYR A 68 -10.54 36.77 23.10
N LYS A 69 -10.51 37.97 22.51
CA LYS A 69 -11.51 38.45 21.54
C LYS A 69 -11.42 37.73 20.19
N ASN A 70 -10.21 37.38 19.76
CA ASN A 70 -9.93 36.69 18.50
C ASN A 70 -8.57 35.98 18.54
N THR A 71 -8.27 35.20 17.49
CA THR A 71 -6.99 34.50 17.32
C THR A 71 -5.79 35.46 17.42
N ASN A 72 -5.82 36.58 16.70
CA ASN A 72 -4.73 37.57 16.70
C ASN A 72 -4.40 38.11 18.10
N GLU A 73 -5.38 38.29 18.98
CA GLU A 73 -5.13 38.74 20.35
C GLU A 73 -4.45 37.66 21.21
N ALA A 74 -4.83 36.39 21.04
CA ALA A 74 -4.13 35.27 21.66
C ALA A 74 -2.68 35.15 21.14
N LEU A 75 -2.47 35.32 19.82
CA LEU A 75 -1.14 35.31 19.21
C LEU A 75 -0.27 36.48 19.71
N MET A 76 -0.83 37.70 19.81
CA MET A 76 -0.12 38.84 20.41
C MET A 76 0.22 38.61 21.89
N ALA A 77 -0.64 37.93 22.66
CA ALA A 77 -0.35 37.57 24.05
C ALA A 77 0.79 36.54 24.15
N TYR A 78 0.88 35.59 23.21
CA TYR A 78 2.00 34.68 23.08
C TYR A 78 3.31 35.40 22.71
N GLU A 79 3.29 36.32 21.74
CA GLU A 79 4.47 37.14 21.37
C GLU A 79 4.97 38.00 22.54
N ARG A 80 4.06 38.54 23.35
CA ARG A 80 4.36 39.25 24.61
C ARG A 80 4.81 38.34 25.75
N ARG A 81 4.78 37.02 25.58
CA ARG A 81 5.07 36.00 26.59
C ARG A 81 4.15 36.04 27.80
N GLU A 82 2.90 36.48 27.62
CA GLU A 82 1.84 36.39 28.64
C GLU A 82 1.28 34.95 28.76
N ILE A 83 1.38 34.17 27.69
CA ILE A 83 0.94 32.77 27.59
C ILE A 83 1.96 31.94 26.79
N THR A 84 1.96 30.62 26.99
CA THR A 84 2.76 29.65 26.21
C THR A 84 1.94 28.98 25.10
N LEU A 85 2.58 28.23 24.20
CA LEU A 85 1.90 27.49 23.13
C LEU A 85 0.91 26.45 23.67
N GLN A 86 1.21 25.87 24.83
CA GLN A 86 0.47 24.80 25.51
C GLN A 86 -0.60 25.33 26.49
N THR A 87 -0.67 26.65 26.72
CA THR A 87 -1.64 27.25 27.65
C THR A 87 -3.07 27.10 27.10
N ARG A 88 -3.99 26.52 27.89
CA ARG A 88 -5.41 26.38 27.52
C ARG A 88 -6.15 27.70 27.68
N ILE A 89 -6.77 28.17 26.60
CA ILE A 89 -7.44 29.48 26.47
C ILE A 89 -8.83 29.33 25.86
N ALA A 90 -9.66 30.38 25.95
CA ALA A 90 -10.97 30.43 25.31
C ALA A 90 -11.06 31.56 24.28
N VAL A 91 -11.62 31.26 23.11
CA VAL A 91 -11.79 32.20 21.99
C VAL A 91 -13.22 32.10 21.45
N PRO A 92 -13.97 33.19 21.21
CA PRO A 92 -15.33 33.13 20.71
C PRO A 92 -15.36 32.56 19.29
N VAL A 93 -16.27 31.60 19.04
CA VAL A 93 -16.40 30.89 17.76
C VAL A 93 -16.59 31.86 16.59
N ASN A 94 -17.33 32.94 16.81
CA ASN A 94 -17.61 33.98 15.80
C ASN A 94 -16.36 34.78 15.34
N SER A 95 -15.20 34.62 15.98
CA SER A 95 -13.96 35.28 15.58
C SER A 95 -13.18 34.54 14.50
N PHE A 96 -13.45 33.25 14.29
CA PHE A 96 -12.85 32.45 13.22
C PHE A 96 -13.56 32.78 11.90
N LYS A 97 -12.87 33.49 11.00
CA LYS A 97 -13.46 33.98 9.75
C LYS A 97 -13.89 32.89 8.77
N HIS A 98 -13.10 31.81 8.68
CA HIS A 98 -13.17 30.87 7.55
C HIS A 98 -13.53 29.43 7.95
N LYS A 99 -13.41 29.07 9.24
CA LYS A 99 -13.59 27.69 9.72
C LYS A 99 -15.06 27.30 9.87
N VAL A 100 -15.35 26.04 9.59
CA VAL A 100 -16.71 25.51 9.58
C VAL A 100 -17.16 25.12 10.99
N PHE A 101 -18.23 25.78 11.46
CA PHE A 101 -18.94 25.48 12.70
C PHE A 101 -20.46 25.42 12.42
N THR A 102 -21.19 24.64 13.21
CA THR A 102 -22.66 24.59 13.18
C THR A 102 -23.27 25.91 13.64
N ASP A 103 -24.51 26.19 13.24
CA ASP A 103 -25.20 27.42 13.68
C ASP A 103 -25.41 27.45 15.21
N ASP A 104 -25.62 26.29 15.83
CA ASP A 104 -25.77 26.17 17.29
C ASP A 104 -24.50 26.56 18.07
N HIS A 105 -23.31 26.45 17.46
CA HIS A 105 -22.04 26.82 18.09
C HIS A 105 -21.71 28.31 17.92
N LYS A 106 -22.46 29.05 17.09
CA LYS A 106 -22.25 30.49 16.89
C LYS A 106 -22.68 31.26 18.14
N GLY A 107 -21.74 32.01 18.70
CA GLY A 107 -21.91 32.72 19.98
C GLY A 107 -21.40 31.96 21.20
N MET A 108 -20.94 30.71 21.06
CA MET A 108 -20.21 29.99 22.12
C MET A 108 -18.72 30.37 22.15
N TYR A 109 -18.02 29.93 23.20
CA TYR A 109 -16.56 30.00 23.30
C TYR A 109 -15.93 28.64 23.00
N LEU A 110 -14.90 28.60 22.16
CA LEU A 110 -14.11 27.41 21.89
C LEU A 110 -12.90 27.36 22.82
N VAL A 111 -12.70 26.23 23.51
CA VAL A 111 -11.50 25.92 24.30
C VAL A 111 -10.42 25.38 23.37
N THR A 112 -9.24 26.01 23.35
CA THR A 112 -8.11 25.58 22.52
C THR A 112 -6.79 26.14 23.07
N THR A 113 -5.68 26.00 22.35
CA THR A 113 -4.38 26.59 22.72
C THR A 113 -3.83 27.50 21.61
N PRO A 114 -2.93 28.46 21.91
CA PRO A 114 -2.28 29.28 20.89
C PRO A 114 -1.57 28.45 19.81
N GLY A 115 -0.95 27.33 20.19
CA GLY A 115 -0.31 26.44 19.25
C GLY A 115 -1.29 25.71 18.32
N LYS A 116 -2.45 25.27 18.84
CA LYS A 116 -3.53 24.70 18.02
C LYS A 116 -4.18 25.73 17.09
N ILE A 117 -4.26 27.00 17.48
CA ILE A 117 -4.70 28.08 16.59
C ILE A 117 -3.77 28.18 15.37
N MET A 118 -2.46 28.28 15.60
CA MET A 118 -1.46 28.33 14.51
C MET A 118 -1.50 27.07 13.62
N PHE A 119 -1.69 25.89 14.22
CA PHE A 119 -1.86 24.64 13.47
C PHE A 119 -3.17 24.59 12.65
N ASN A 120 -4.22 25.29 13.06
CA ASN A 120 -5.46 25.36 12.30
C ASN A 120 -5.42 26.45 11.20
N GLU A 121 -4.53 27.43 11.29
CA GLU A 121 -4.33 28.45 10.24
C GLU A 121 -3.70 27.87 8.96
N ILE A 122 -2.89 26.80 9.05
CA ILE A 122 -2.34 26.13 7.87
C ILE A 122 -3.35 25.22 7.14
N LEU A 123 -4.42 24.78 7.81
CA LEU A 123 -5.46 23.94 7.22
C LEU A 123 -6.35 24.75 6.28
N PRO A 124 -6.84 24.18 5.16
CA PRO A 124 -7.78 24.86 4.26
C PRO A 124 -8.99 25.44 4.99
N ASP A 125 -9.50 26.55 4.48
CA ASP A 125 -10.58 27.34 5.08
C ASP A 125 -11.80 26.49 5.47
N SER A 126 -12.36 25.75 4.51
CA SER A 126 -13.55 24.91 4.70
C SER A 126 -13.30 23.61 5.47
N PHE A 127 -12.11 23.43 6.06
CA PHE A 127 -11.84 22.28 6.93
C PHE A 127 -12.38 22.54 8.36
N PRO A 128 -12.97 21.53 9.03
CA PRO A 128 -13.38 21.64 10.43
C PRO A 128 -12.21 22.04 11.35
N TYR A 129 -12.49 22.73 12.46
CA TYR A 129 -11.43 23.05 13.42
C TYR A 129 -10.95 21.77 14.11
N VAL A 130 -9.66 21.47 13.98
CA VAL A 130 -9.01 20.26 14.49
C VAL A 130 -8.49 20.56 15.90
N ASN A 131 -9.23 20.11 16.91
CA ASN A 131 -8.87 20.32 18.32
C ASN A 131 -8.38 19.04 19.02
N GLU A 132 -8.83 17.87 18.57
CA GLU A 132 -8.38 16.56 19.09
C GLU A 132 -7.92 15.61 17.98
N PRO A 133 -6.97 14.69 18.25
CA PRO A 133 -6.36 13.83 17.24
C PRO A 133 -7.21 12.60 16.87
N THR A 134 -8.55 12.70 16.95
CA THR A 134 -9.46 11.58 16.71
C THR A 134 -9.95 11.52 15.26
N LYS A 135 -10.34 10.31 14.81
CA LYS A 135 -11.01 10.16 13.50
C LYS A 135 -12.33 10.94 13.44
N ALA A 136 -13.03 11.10 14.56
CA ALA A 136 -14.29 11.84 14.62
C ALA A 136 -14.10 13.33 14.30
N ASN A 137 -13.07 13.98 14.85
CA ASN A 137 -12.76 15.38 14.52
C ASN A 137 -12.18 15.52 13.11
N ILE A 138 -11.31 14.59 12.66
CA ILE A 138 -10.65 14.67 11.35
C ILE A 138 -11.65 14.45 10.20
N GLU A 139 -12.48 13.40 10.28
CA GLU A 139 -13.45 13.07 9.23
C GLU A 139 -14.77 13.86 9.36
N GLY A 140 -15.16 14.23 10.59
CA GLY A 140 -16.46 14.81 10.93
C GLY A 140 -16.41 16.30 11.23
N ILE A 141 -16.78 16.68 12.45
CA ILE A 141 -16.91 18.06 12.95
C ILE A 141 -16.16 18.13 14.31
N THR A 142 -15.71 19.33 14.70
CA THR A 142 -15.15 19.60 16.04
C THR A 142 -16.12 19.14 17.14
N PRO A 143 -15.72 18.31 18.11
CA PRO A 143 -16.61 17.80 19.14
C PRO A 143 -17.17 18.89 20.08
N ASP A 144 -18.44 18.73 20.44
CA ASP A 144 -19.22 19.66 21.27
C ASP A 144 -18.60 19.90 22.66
N VAL A 145 -17.77 18.96 23.16
CA VAL A 145 -17.09 19.01 24.47
C VAL A 145 -16.21 20.26 24.64
N TYR A 146 -15.66 20.79 23.54
CA TYR A 146 -14.77 21.96 23.58
C TYR A 146 -15.50 23.30 23.49
N PHE A 147 -16.85 23.31 23.41
CA PHE A 147 -17.66 24.52 23.34
C PHE A 147 -18.27 24.85 24.70
N ILE A 148 -18.05 26.07 25.19
CA ILE A 148 -18.58 26.59 26.44
C ILE A 148 -19.72 27.56 26.13
N ALA A 149 -20.87 27.33 26.79
CA ALA A 149 -22.07 28.14 26.63
C ALA A 149 -21.94 29.52 27.31
N PRO A 150 -22.64 30.56 26.81
CA PRO A 150 -22.63 31.88 27.44
C PRO A 150 -23.16 31.83 28.88
N GLY A 151 -22.40 32.41 29.82
CA GLY A 151 -22.77 32.50 31.25
C GLY A 151 -22.17 31.42 32.15
N GLU A 152 -21.41 30.47 31.61
CA GLU A 152 -20.64 29.50 32.41
C GLU A 152 -19.29 30.07 32.89
N ASP A 153 -18.74 29.49 33.97
CA ASP A 153 -17.43 29.83 34.52
C ASP A 153 -16.31 29.15 33.72
N ILE A 154 -15.76 29.89 32.75
CA ILE A 154 -14.80 29.38 31.74
C ILE A 154 -13.56 28.71 32.37
N PRO A 155 -12.82 29.33 33.31
CA PRO A 155 -11.69 28.67 33.98
C PRO A 155 -12.05 27.35 34.66
N LYS A 156 -13.22 27.26 35.33
CA LYS A 156 -13.66 26.01 35.96
C LYS A 156 -13.94 24.92 34.92
N LYS A 157 -14.72 25.22 33.87
CA LYS A 157 -14.99 24.27 32.78
C LYS A 157 -13.70 23.78 32.10
N ILE A 158 -12.73 24.66 31.88
CA ILE A 158 -11.43 24.27 31.30
C ILE A 158 -10.64 23.33 32.23
N SER A 159 -10.72 23.52 33.54
CA SER A 159 -10.10 22.59 34.50
C SER A 159 -10.76 21.21 34.56
N GLU A 160 -12.04 21.10 34.20
CA GLU A 160 -12.79 19.83 34.10
C GLU A 160 -12.52 19.07 32.80
N ILE A 161 -12.19 19.78 31.71
CA ILE A 161 -11.85 19.17 30.42
C ILE A 161 -10.50 18.44 30.54
N PRO A 162 -10.40 17.14 30.15
CA PRO A 162 -9.14 16.41 30.17
C PRO A 162 -8.14 16.98 29.16
N VAL A 163 -6.85 16.85 29.48
CA VAL A 163 -5.75 17.19 28.55
C VAL A 163 -5.85 16.30 27.32
N THR A 164 -5.85 16.91 26.13
CA THR A 164 -5.94 16.16 24.87
C THR A 164 -4.58 15.60 24.44
N GLU A 165 -4.59 14.51 23.68
CA GLU A 165 -3.34 13.96 23.12
C GLU A 165 -2.78 14.88 22.00
N PRO A 166 -1.46 15.07 21.90
CA PRO A 166 -0.81 15.84 20.84
C PRO A 166 -0.78 15.08 19.49
N PHE A 167 -0.57 15.82 18.40
CA PHE A 167 -0.66 15.31 17.03
C PHE A 167 0.63 14.59 16.59
N GLY A 168 0.74 13.31 16.93
CA GLY A 168 1.78 12.41 16.41
C GLY A 168 1.60 12.01 14.94
N LYS A 169 2.60 11.31 14.39
CA LYS A 169 2.71 10.92 12.97
C LYS A 169 1.45 10.28 12.37
N LYS A 170 0.78 9.39 13.11
CA LYS A 170 -0.42 8.67 12.65
C LYS A 170 -1.61 9.61 12.39
N HIS A 171 -1.74 10.64 13.21
CA HIS A 171 -2.81 11.62 13.13
C HIS A 171 -2.55 12.57 11.95
N LEU A 172 -1.30 13.03 11.79
CA LEU A 172 -0.89 13.81 10.61
C LEU A 172 -1.10 13.05 9.30
N LYS A 173 -0.74 11.76 9.21
CA LYS A 173 -1.03 10.92 8.02
C LYS A 173 -2.52 10.86 7.71
N SER A 174 -3.36 10.72 8.73
CA SER A 174 -4.83 10.64 8.59
C SER A 174 -5.42 11.98 8.14
N LEU A 175 -4.88 13.09 8.66
CA LEU A 175 -5.27 14.46 8.30
C LEU A 175 -4.89 14.78 6.84
N ILE A 176 -3.68 14.41 6.39
CA ILE A 176 -3.24 14.58 4.99
C ILE A 176 -4.15 13.78 4.04
N ALA A 177 -4.49 12.53 4.37
CA ALA A 177 -5.42 11.73 3.57
C ALA A 177 -6.79 12.42 3.44
N GLN A 178 -7.33 12.91 4.54
CA GLN A 178 -8.64 13.57 4.55
C GLN A 178 -8.65 14.93 3.82
N VAL A 179 -7.54 15.68 3.83
CA VAL A 179 -7.34 16.88 3.02
C VAL A 179 -7.29 16.52 1.53
N TYR A 180 -6.53 15.49 1.15
CA TYR A 180 -6.45 15.00 -0.22
C TYR A 180 -7.80 14.53 -0.77
N ASP A 181 -8.56 13.75 0.00
CA ASP A 181 -9.87 13.27 -0.46
C ASP A 181 -10.86 14.41 -0.74
N ARG A 182 -10.82 15.49 0.05
CA ARG A 182 -11.71 16.66 -0.12
C ARG A 182 -11.24 17.63 -1.20
N TYR A 183 -9.96 18.03 -1.19
CA TYR A 183 -9.46 19.15 -2.00
C TYR A 183 -8.53 18.75 -3.15
N LYS A 184 -8.18 17.46 -3.26
CA LYS A 184 -7.27 16.92 -4.27
C LYS A 184 -5.88 17.55 -4.20
N THR A 185 -5.11 17.37 -5.28
CA THR A 185 -3.66 17.55 -5.32
C THR A 185 -3.17 18.95 -4.93
N THR A 186 -3.69 20.01 -5.57
CA THR A 186 -3.12 21.37 -5.46
C THR A 186 -3.15 21.91 -4.04
N GLU A 187 -4.33 21.94 -3.41
CA GLU A 187 -4.51 22.39 -2.03
C GLU A 187 -3.74 21.52 -1.03
N THR A 188 -3.66 20.21 -1.28
CA THR A 188 -2.87 19.30 -0.44
C THR A 188 -1.38 19.62 -0.52
N SER A 189 -0.86 19.97 -1.70
CA SER A 189 0.54 20.37 -1.86
C SER A 189 0.86 21.66 -1.08
N VAL A 190 -0.01 22.67 -1.16
CA VAL A 190 0.15 23.93 -0.41
C VAL A 190 0.08 23.68 1.11
N TYR A 191 -0.88 22.85 1.56
CA TYR A 191 -0.99 22.44 2.95
C TYR A 191 0.27 21.71 3.45
N LEU A 192 0.85 20.82 2.63
CA LEU A 192 2.07 20.07 2.99
C LEU A 192 3.29 20.97 3.17
N ASP A 193 3.48 21.97 2.31
CA ASP A 193 4.56 22.95 2.47
C ASP A 193 4.38 23.80 3.74
N ASN A 194 3.16 24.28 4.00
CA ASN A 194 2.83 25.01 5.22
C ASN A 194 3.05 24.15 6.49
N LEU A 195 2.68 22.86 6.45
CA LEU A 195 2.87 21.90 7.54
C LEU A 195 4.36 21.59 7.81
N LYS A 196 5.16 21.53 6.74
CA LYS A 196 6.62 21.36 6.77
C LYS A 196 7.29 22.59 7.40
N ASP A 197 6.95 23.79 6.95
CA ASP A 197 7.53 25.05 7.45
C ASP A 197 7.14 25.32 8.91
N LEU A 198 5.87 25.06 9.28
CA LEU A 198 5.41 25.10 10.67
C LEU A 198 6.19 24.10 11.53
N GLY A 199 6.32 22.85 11.05
CA GLY A 199 7.05 21.78 11.72
C GLY A 199 8.49 22.17 12.03
N PHE A 200 9.25 22.61 11.04
CA PHE A 200 10.65 23.01 11.23
C PHE A 200 10.79 24.24 12.15
N LYS A 201 9.95 25.27 11.97
CA LYS A 201 9.99 26.48 12.81
C LYS A 201 9.81 26.14 14.29
N TYR A 202 8.80 25.33 14.61
CA TYR A 202 8.50 24.99 16.00
C TYR A 202 9.38 23.87 16.57
N SER A 203 9.99 23.00 15.75
CA SER A 203 11.04 22.09 16.24
C SER A 203 12.31 22.85 16.64
N THR A 204 12.68 23.93 15.92
CA THR A 204 13.78 24.81 16.32
C THR A 204 13.46 25.57 17.62
N ILE A 205 12.25 26.12 17.75
CA ILE A 205 11.84 26.84 18.97
C ILE A 205 11.77 25.92 20.20
N ALA A 206 11.35 24.66 20.01
CA ALA A 206 11.28 23.67 21.08
C ALA A 206 12.65 23.32 21.68
N GLY A 207 13.76 23.56 20.96
CA GLY A 207 15.12 23.35 21.47
C GLY A 207 15.41 21.89 21.88
N VAL A 208 14.72 20.92 21.27
CA VAL A 208 14.81 19.51 21.64
C VAL A 208 16.25 19.00 21.52
N THR A 209 16.79 18.53 22.63
CA THR A 209 18.16 18.02 22.75
C THR A 209 18.15 16.58 23.27
N ILE A 210 19.28 15.89 23.21
CA ILE A 210 19.44 14.59 23.86
C ILE A 210 20.72 14.58 24.69
N SER A 211 20.59 14.24 25.96
CA SER A 211 21.68 14.10 26.91
C SER A 211 21.60 12.77 27.66
N ILE A 212 22.68 12.43 28.35
CA ILE A 212 22.67 11.31 29.30
C ILE A 212 21.83 11.61 30.57
N ALA A 213 21.31 12.83 30.77
CA ALA A 213 20.33 13.06 31.84
C ALA A 213 18.94 12.50 31.45
N ASP A 214 18.57 12.61 30.18
CA ASP A 214 17.19 12.34 29.69
C ASP A 214 16.86 10.84 29.59
N ILE A 215 17.87 9.96 29.52
CA ILE A 215 17.68 8.50 29.38
C ILE A 215 17.32 7.88 30.76
N VAL A 216 16.07 8.02 31.18
CA VAL A 216 15.56 7.49 32.46
C VAL A 216 15.61 5.96 32.49
N THR A 217 16.28 5.40 33.52
CA THR A 217 16.37 3.94 33.77
C THR A 217 15.28 3.45 34.73
N SER A 218 14.91 2.18 34.59
CA SER A 218 14.04 1.46 35.56
C SER A 218 14.67 1.47 36.95
N GLN A 219 13.88 1.79 37.99
CA GLN A 219 14.35 1.79 39.37
C GLN A 219 14.33 0.37 39.95
N HIS A 220 13.33 -0.42 39.59
CA HIS A 220 13.10 -1.77 40.12
C HIS A 220 13.85 -2.87 39.33
N LYS A 221 14.66 -2.50 38.32
CA LYS A 221 15.37 -3.44 37.43
C LYS A 221 16.11 -4.55 38.18
N GLN A 222 16.87 -4.19 39.21
CA GLN A 222 17.66 -5.15 39.98
C GLN A 222 16.78 -6.12 40.77
N GLU A 223 15.60 -5.70 41.21
CA GLU A 223 14.63 -6.55 41.89
C GLU A 223 14.02 -7.57 40.91
N TYR A 224 13.60 -7.13 39.72
CA TYR A 224 13.08 -8.02 38.68
C TYR A 224 14.12 -9.04 38.21
N VAL A 225 15.38 -8.61 38.05
CA VAL A 225 16.50 -9.51 37.69
C VAL A 225 16.78 -10.52 38.82
N ALA A 226 16.75 -10.10 40.09
CA ALA A 226 16.95 -10.99 41.23
C ALA A 226 15.82 -12.04 41.35
N VAL A 227 14.55 -11.63 41.17
CA VAL A 227 13.40 -12.54 41.13
C VAL A 227 13.48 -13.51 39.95
N GLY A 228 13.93 -13.03 38.78
CA GLY A 228 14.22 -13.86 37.61
C GLY A 228 15.27 -14.93 37.90
N GLN A 229 16.40 -14.52 38.49
CA GLN A 229 17.49 -15.44 38.87
C GLN A 229 17.02 -16.49 39.89
N GLU A 230 16.22 -16.11 40.89
CA GLU A 230 15.70 -17.06 41.88
C GLU A 230 14.74 -18.09 41.26
N LYS A 231 13.94 -17.70 40.25
CA LYS A 231 13.14 -18.63 39.43
C LYS A 231 14.05 -19.59 38.64
N VAL A 232 15.08 -19.07 37.96
CA VAL A 232 16.06 -19.85 37.18
C VAL A 232 16.81 -20.86 38.07
N ASP A 233 17.19 -20.48 39.28
CA ASP A 233 17.87 -21.38 40.23
C ASP A 233 16.95 -22.51 40.72
N LYS A 234 15.64 -22.25 40.87
CA LYS A 234 14.63 -23.28 41.17
C LYS A 234 14.48 -24.27 40.00
N ILE A 235 14.44 -23.80 38.75
CA ILE A 235 14.39 -24.62 37.53
C ILE A 235 15.66 -25.48 37.42
N ASN A 236 16.84 -24.87 37.59
CA ASN A 236 18.13 -25.57 37.60
C ASN A 236 18.22 -26.63 38.71
N LYS A 237 17.58 -26.40 39.86
CA LYS A 237 17.48 -27.38 40.96
C LYS A 237 16.53 -28.53 40.65
N GLN A 238 15.47 -28.32 39.87
CA GLN A 238 14.60 -29.39 39.37
C GLN A 238 15.31 -30.24 38.32
N PHE A 239 16.06 -29.62 37.40
CA PHE A 239 16.90 -30.32 36.42
C PHE A 239 17.97 -31.18 37.11
N LYS A 240 18.70 -30.64 38.10
CA LYS A 240 19.67 -31.40 38.92
C LYS A 240 19.04 -32.54 39.73
N ARG A 241 17.72 -32.55 39.92
CA ARG A 241 16.96 -33.65 40.57
C ARG A 241 16.38 -34.65 39.56
N GLY A 242 16.60 -34.46 38.26
CA GLY A 242 16.05 -35.31 37.20
C GLY A 242 14.54 -35.18 37.00
N LEU A 243 13.93 -34.07 37.45
CA LEU A 243 12.48 -33.85 37.34
C LEU A 243 12.04 -33.28 35.98
N ILE A 244 12.96 -32.67 35.23
CA ILE A 244 12.75 -32.06 33.92
C ILE A 244 13.92 -32.37 33.01
N THR A 245 13.70 -32.36 31.69
CA THR A 245 14.72 -32.53 30.66
C THR A 245 15.51 -31.24 30.40
N ASP A 246 16.60 -31.34 29.62
CA ASP A 246 17.44 -30.20 29.25
C ASP A 246 16.69 -29.20 28.36
N ASP A 247 15.91 -29.70 27.39
CA ASP A 247 15.07 -28.90 26.49
C ASP A 247 13.97 -28.13 27.24
N GLU A 248 13.34 -28.78 28.23
CA GLU A 248 12.34 -28.15 29.10
C GLU A 248 12.98 -27.09 30.00
N ARG A 249 14.15 -27.39 30.59
CA ARG A 249 14.93 -26.42 31.37
C ARG A 249 15.26 -25.19 30.53
N HIS A 250 15.80 -25.39 29.32
CA HIS A 250 16.23 -24.31 28.44
C HIS A 250 15.06 -23.40 28.05
N LYS A 251 13.91 -23.97 27.68
CA LYS A 251 12.67 -23.20 27.39
C LYS A 251 12.20 -22.40 28.60
N GLN A 252 12.03 -23.05 29.75
CA GLN A 252 11.57 -22.37 30.97
C GLN A 252 12.51 -21.24 31.41
N VAL A 253 13.83 -21.41 31.26
CA VAL A 253 14.81 -20.34 31.54
C VAL A 253 14.65 -19.17 30.56
N CYS A 254 14.43 -19.44 29.26
CA CYS A 254 14.17 -18.38 28.28
C CYS A 254 12.85 -17.64 28.58
N ASP A 255 11.77 -18.36 28.89
CA ASP A 255 10.46 -17.78 29.19
C ASP A 255 10.53 -16.83 30.40
N VAL A 256 11.25 -17.22 31.46
CA VAL A 256 11.48 -16.37 32.64
C VAL A 256 12.21 -15.08 32.29
N TRP A 257 13.27 -15.14 31.46
CA TRP A 257 14.02 -13.95 31.08
C TRP A 257 13.26 -13.04 30.11
N GLN A 258 12.40 -13.60 29.25
CA GLN A 258 11.46 -12.82 28.44
C GLN A 258 10.42 -12.10 29.32
N GLU A 259 9.89 -12.77 30.34
CA GLU A 259 8.97 -12.17 31.32
C GLU A 259 9.63 -10.98 32.04
N VAL A 260 10.85 -11.15 32.55
CA VAL A 260 11.62 -10.07 33.22
C VAL A 260 11.89 -8.91 32.26
N THR A 261 12.32 -9.18 31.03
CA THR A 261 12.58 -8.15 30.01
C THR A 261 11.31 -7.36 29.67
N LYS A 262 10.14 -8.02 29.67
CA LYS A 262 8.83 -7.39 29.47
C LYS A 262 8.38 -6.56 30.68
N GLN A 263 8.66 -7.00 31.91
CA GLN A 263 8.34 -6.24 33.13
C GLN A 263 9.14 -4.92 33.17
N VAL A 264 10.46 -4.98 32.94
CA VAL A 264 11.32 -3.78 32.83
C VAL A 264 10.84 -2.84 31.73
N GLY A 265 10.51 -3.38 30.54
CA GLY A 265 9.98 -2.58 29.44
C GLY A 265 8.63 -1.92 29.76
N SER A 266 7.77 -2.58 30.56
CA SER A 266 6.45 -2.07 30.95
C SER A 266 6.55 -0.93 31.98
N GLU A 267 7.48 -1.01 32.93
CA GLU A 267 7.78 0.09 33.87
C GLU A 267 8.27 1.33 33.11
N LEU A 268 9.21 1.15 32.18
CA LEU A 268 9.73 2.21 31.31
C LEU A 268 8.65 2.85 30.41
N GLN A 269 7.66 2.05 29.95
CA GLN A 269 6.49 2.56 29.25
C GLN A 269 5.56 3.38 30.15
N GLY A 270 5.51 3.09 31.45
CA GLY A 270 4.83 3.92 32.44
C GLY A 270 5.43 5.31 32.51
N TYR A 271 6.75 5.42 32.69
CA TYR A 271 7.46 6.70 32.72
C TYR A 271 7.27 7.52 31.44
N ALA A 272 7.28 6.86 30.28
CA ALA A 272 7.05 7.50 28.98
C ALA A 272 5.66 8.14 28.82
N LYS A 273 4.68 7.79 29.67
CA LYS A 273 3.34 8.40 29.68
C LYS A 273 3.22 9.54 30.69
N THR A 274 3.98 9.50 31.79
CA THR A 274 3.94 10.52 32.83
C THR A 274 4.85 11.71 32.54
N ASP A 275 6.02 11.46 31.96
CA ASP A 275 7.00 12.49 31.62
C ASP A 275 6.91 12.83 30.12
N THR A 276 5.91 13.64 29.77
CA THR A 276 5.62 14.04 28.38
C THR A 276 6.62 15.04 27.80
N HIS A 277 7.42 15.69 28.67
CA HIS A 277 8.35 16.77 28.32
C HIS A 277 9.78 16.31 28.08
N ASN A 278 10.15 15.11 28.53
CA ASN A 278 11.44 14.50 28.23
C ASN A 278 11.65 14.35 26.71
N PRO A 279 12.74 14.89 26.14
CA PRO A 279 13.01 14.80 24.70
C PRO A 279 12.96 13.39 24.11
N VAL A 280 13.43 12.38 24.86
CA VAL A 280 13.47 10.98 24.41
C VAL A 280 12.05 10.40 24.35
N PHE A 281 11.19 10.76 25.31
CA PHE A 281 9.79 10.37 25.30
C PHE A 281 8.98 11.14 24.25
N MET A 282 9.27 12.42 24.00
CA MET A 282 8.67 13.18 22.89
C MET A 282 8.99 12.55 21.53
N MET A 283 10.27 12.25 21.24
CA MET A 283 10.67 11.62 19.96
C MET A 283 9.98 10.27 19.71
N LYS A 284 9.85 9.47 20.77
CA LYS A 284 9.17 8.17 20.78
C LYS A 284 7.66 8.31 20.59
N ASN A 285 6.99 9.07 21.46
CA ASN A 285 5.53 9.16 21.52
C ASN A 285 4.94 9.87 20.29
N SER A 286 5.66 10.86 19.75
CA SER A 286 5.29 11.50 18.48
C SER A 286 5.39 10.56 17.27
N GLY A 287 6.15 9.47 17.38
CA GLY A 287 6.46 8.57 16.27
C GLY A 287 7.47 9.15 15.27
N ALA A 288 8.22 10.18 15.67
CA ALA A 288 9.25 10.80 14.84
C ALA A 288 10.45 9.87 14.61
N ARG A 289 11.00 9.32 15.71
CA ARG A 289 12.10 8.34 15.69
C ARG A 289 12.17 7.58 17.02
N GLY A 290 12.46 6.29 16.97
CA GLY A 290 12.55 5.42 18.15
C GLY A 290 11.35 4.47 18.32
N SER A 291 11.59 3.29 18.89
CA SER A 291 10.57 2.32 19.27
C SER A 291 10.71 1.88 20.73
N ASP A 292 9.66 1.25 21.29
CA ASP A 292 9.71 0.67 22.64
C ASP A 292 10.88 -0.31 22.84
N SER A 293 11.15 -1.15 21.83
CA SER A 293 12.28 -2.10 21.84
C SER A 293 13.63 -1.37 21.92
N GLN A 294 13.81 -0.32 21.12
CA GLN A 294 15.04 0.48 21.12
C GLN A 294 15.22 1.22 22.45
N PHE A 295 14.15 1.79 23.01
CA PHE A 295 14.21 2.44 24.32
C PHE A 295 14.55 1.44 25.45
N ASN A 296 13.92 0.27 25.48
CA ASN A 296 14.23 -0.78 26.47
C ASN A 296 15.71 -1.22 26.40
N GLN A 297 16.30 -1.30 25.20
CA GLN A 297 17.74 -1.58 25.06
C GLN A 297 18.65 -0.45 25.55
N MET A 298 18.20 0.81 25.50
CA MET A 298 18.97 1.96 26.00
C MET A 298 18.95 2.09 27.52
N SER A 299 17.78 1.92 28.17
CA SER A 299 17.58 2.25 29.59
C SER A 299 17.04 1.14 30.48
N GLY A 300 16.61 0.01 29.90
CA GLY A 300 16.11 -1.16 30.60
C GLY A 300 17.15 -2.26 30.65
N MET A 301 16.97 -3.27 29.81
CA MET A 301 17.91 -4.37 29.58
C MET A 301 17.81 -4.84 28.12
N ARG A 302 18.90 -5.41 27.57
CA ARG A 302 18.87 -5.93 26.20
C ARG A 302 18.23 -7.32 26.08
N GLY A 303 18.15 -8.09 27.16
CA GLY A 303 17.46 -9.37 27.20
C GLY A 303 18.25 -10.52 26.56
N LEU A 304 17.52 -11.53 26.07
CA LEU A 304 18.11 -12.74 25.47
C LEU A 304 18.58 -12.49 24.04
N MET A 305 19.80 -12.96 23.73
CA MET A 305 20.38 -12.87 22.40
C MET A 305 20.22 -14.19 21.62
N ALA A 306 19.99 -14.11 20.32
CA ALA A 306 19.87 -15.25 19.43
C ALA A 306 21.24 -15.66 18.86
N LYS A 307 21.52 -16.96 18.89
CA LYS A 307 22.65 -17.60 18.20
C LYS A 307 22.46 -17.54 16.68
N PRO A 308 23.52 -17.75 15.87
CA PRO A 308 23.38 -17.81 14.41
C PRO A 308 22.41 -18.87 13.89
N ASN A 309 22.24 -19.99 14.60
CA ASN A 309 21.27 -21.04 14.27
C ASN A 309 19.80 -20.67 14.59
N GLY A 310 19.54 -19.54 15.26
CA GLY A 310 18.20 -19.08 15.65
C GLY A 310 17.77 -19.47 17.07
N GLU A 311 18.54 -20.29 17.78
CA GLU A 311 18.26 -20.60 19.19
C GLU A 311 18.56 -19.41 20.10
N SER A 312 17.81 -19.28 21.19
CA SER A 312 18.10 -18.35 22.28
C SER A 312 19.38 -18.74 23.02
N LEU A 313 20.20 -17.77 23.40
CA LEU A 313 21.21 -17.93 24.43
C LEU A 313 20.52 -17.89 25.80
N GLU A 314 20.74 -18.89 26.64
CA GLU A 314 20.16 -18.95 28.00
C GLU A 314 20.73 -17.91 28.97
N ILE A 315 21.84 -17.26 28.60
CA ILE A 315 22.48 -16.17 29.35
C ILE A 315 21.94 -14.84 28.80
N PRO A 316 21.14 -14.08 29.56
CA PRO A 316 20.64 -12.77 29.15
C PRO A 316 21.74 -11.70 29.27
N ILE A 317 21.56 -10.60 28.54
CA ILE A 317 22.27 -9.34 28.76
C ILE A 317 21.40 -8.46 29.68
N THR A 318 21.82 -8.30 30.93
CA THR A 318 21.10 -7.52 31.96
C THR A 318 21.49 -6.03 31.94
N ALA A 319 22.69 -5.73 31.41
CA ALA A 319 23.11 -4.38 31.11
C ALA A 319 22.27 -3.73 29.99
N ASN A 320 22.30 -2.40 29.97
CA ASN A 320 21.76 -1.56 28.89
C ASN A 320 22.87 -0.65 28.34
N PHE A 321 22.59 0.09 27.27
CA PHE A 321 23.60 0.95 26.65
C PHE A 321 24.02 2.15 27.52
N ARG A 322 23.18 2.61 28.47
CA ARG A 322 23.52 3.68 29.42
C ARG A 322 24.55 3.22 30.45
N GLU A 323 24.37 2.02 31.01
CA GLU A 323 25.25 1.43 32.02
C GLU A 323 26.56 0.90 31.42
N GLY A 324 26.53 0.51 30.13
CA GLY A 324 27.64 -0.12 29.43
C GLY A 324 27.62 -1.64 29.56
N LEU A 325 28.09 -2.34 28.52
CA LEU A 325 28.12 -3.80 28.48
C LEU A 325 29.50 -4.32 28.89
N SER A 326 29.54 -5.47 29.58
CA SER A 326 30.77 -6.21 29.75
C SER A 326 31.29 -6.77 28.42
N VAL A 327 32.59 -7.11 28.36
CA VAL A 327 33.22 -7.71 27.16
C VAL A 327 32.48 -8.97 26.70
N ASN A 328 32.02 -9.81 27.64
CA ASN A 328 31.29 -11.03 27.35
C ASN A 328 29.90 -10.75 26.76
N GLU A 329 29.13 -9.83 27.37
CA GLU A 329 27.81 -9.44 26.84
C GLU A 329 27.91 -8.79 25.46
N PHE A 330 28.92 -7.93 25.26
CA PHE A 330 29.17 -7.31 23.96
C PHE A 330 29.54 -8.37 22.89
N PHE A 331 30.39 -9.34 23.23
CA PHE A 331 30.72 -10.46 22.35
C PHE A 331 29.49 -11.32 22.00
N LEU A 332 28.63 -11.64 22.97
CA LEU A 332 27.38 -12.36 22.72
C LEU A 332 26.47 -11.58 21.76
N SER A 333 26.29 -10.27 21.98
CA SER A 333 25.51 -9.41 21.08
C SER A 333 26.05 -9.35 19.64
N SER A 334 27.35 -9.57 19.42
CA SER A 334 27.95 -9.45 18.08
C SER A 334 27.42 -10.49 17.08
N HIS A 335 26.98 -11.66 17.56
CA HIS A 335 26.48 -12.76 16.72
C HIS A 335 25.17 -12.38 16.00
N GLY A 336 24.20 -11.84 16.74
CA GLY A 336 22.92 -11.39 16.19
C GLY A 336 23.09 -10.24 15.19
N ALA A 337 23.88 -9.22 15.55
CA ALA A 337 24.17 -8.08 14.69
C ALA A 337 24.87 -8.49 13.39
N ARG A 338 25.88 -9.37 13.46
CA ARG A 338 26.59 -9.86 12.27
C ARG A 338 25.68 -10.69 11.35
N LYS A 339 24.80 -11.52 11.92
CA LYS A 339 23.79 -12.26 11.13
C LYS A 339 22.82 -11.30 10.45
N GLY A 340 22.30 -10.30 11.17
CA GLY A 340 21.42 -9.27 10.61
C GLY A 340 22.04 -8.55 9.41
N ASN A 341 23.28 -8.09 9.54
CA ASN A 341 23.99 -7.41 8.44
C ASN A 341 24.25 -8.32 7.23
N ALA A 342 24.65 -9.57 7.47
CA ALA A 342 24.89 -10.55 6.38
C ALA A 342 23.59 -10.93 5.65
N ASP A 343 22.51 -11.16 6.40
CA ASP A 343 21.18 -11.45 5.86
C ASP A 343 20.66 -10.28 5.01
N THR A 344 20.81 -9.03 5.47
CA THR A 344 20.41 -7.83 4.73
C THR A 344 21.16 -7.72 3.39
N ALA A 345 22.48 -7.88 3.40
CA ALA A 345 23.30 -7.83 2.19
C ALA A 345 22.93 -8.92 1.17
N LEU A 346 22.69 -10.16 1.62
CA LEU A 346 22.35 -11.28 0.74
C LEU A 346 20.91 -11.20 0.21
N LYS A 347 19.93 -10.88 1.06
CA LYS A 347 18.51 -10.94 0.69
C LYS A 347 18.06 -9.80 -0.23
N THR A 348 18.77 -8.67 -0.23
CA THR A 348 18.51 -7.53 -1.14
C THR A 348 18.49 -7.99 -2.61
N ALA A 349 19.43 -8.85 -3.00
CA ALA A 349 19.47 -9.44 -4.35
C ALA A 349 18.24 -10.31 -4.67
N ASN A 350 17.78 -11.10 -3.71
CA ASN A 350 16.62 -11.99 -3.88
C ASN A 350 15.32 -11.18 -4.08
N SER A 351 15.12 -10.11 -3.31
CA SER A 351 13.96 -9.23 -3.48
C SER A 351 13.93 -8.57 -4.86
N GLY A 352 15.07 -8.06 -5.36
CA GLY A 352 15.17 -7.53 -6.72
C GLY A 352 14.88 -8.58 -7.80
N TYR A 353 15.34 -9.82 -7.60
CA TYR A 353 15.08 -10.94 -8.51
C TYR A 353 13.61 -11.42 -8.49
N LEU A 354 12.91 -11.33 -7.35
CA LEU A 354 11.45 -11.53 -7.31
C LEU A 354 10.72 -10.41 -8.08
N THR A 355 11.04 -9.15 -7.82
CA THR A 355 10.42 -8.01 -8.52
C THR A 355 10.58 -8.13 -10.04
N ARG A 356 11.78 -8.50 -10.52
CA ARG A 356 12.03 -8.78 -11.94
C ARG A 356 11.09 -9.86 -12.49
N ARG A 357 11.04 -11.03 -11.86
CA ARG A 357 10.16 -12.14 -12.27
C ARG A 357 8.67 -11.76 -12.28
N LEU A 358 8.23 -10.94 -11.33
CA LEU A 358 6.86 -10.43 -11.30
C LEU A 358 6.59 -9.55 -12.52
N VAL A 359 7.45 -8.55 -12.78
CA VAL A 359 7.32 -7.66 -13.96
C VAL A 359 7.30 -8.46 -15.26
N ASP A 360 8.20 -9.44 -15.41
CA ASP A 360 8.29 -10.30 -16.61
C ASP A 360 7.00 -11.10 -16.90
N VAL A 361 6.14 -11.35 -15.90
CA VAL A 361 4.87 -12.08 -16.06
C VAL A 361 3.67 -11.16 -16.37
N VAL A 362 3.68 -9.91 -15.90
CA VAL A 362 2.52 -9.01 -16.00
C VAL A 362 2.77 -7.73 -16.81
N GLN A 363 3.95 -7.57 -17.41
CA GLN A 363 4.30 -6.45 -18.31
C GLN A 363 3.31 -6.22 -19.46
N ASP A 364 2.53 -7.21 -19.88
CA ASP A 364 1.56 -7.10 -20.97
C ASP A 364 0.14 -6.73 -20.50
N ILE A 365 -0.06 -6.59 -19.19
CA ILE A 365 -1.35 -6.25 -18.59
C ILE A 365 -1.51 -4.74 -18.48
N ILE A 366 -2.34 -4.21 -19.36
CA ILE A 366 -2.75 -2.80 -19.37
C ILE A 366 -4.28 -2.67 -19.39
N ILE A 367 -4.80 -1.48 -19.11
CA ILE A 367 -6.23 -1.21 -19.30
C ILE A 367 -6.54 -1.02 -20.79
N ARG A 368 -7.43 -1.84 -21.35
CA ARG A 368 -7.79 -1.82 -22.79
C ARG A 368 -9.19 -1.32 -23.10
N GLU A 369 -10.14 -1.60 -22.21
CA GLU A 369 -11.58 -1.42 -22.46
C GLU A 369 -12.26 -0.79 -21.24
N ASP A 370 -13.40 -0.13 -21.43
CA ASP A 370 -14.20 0.38 -20.31
C ASP A 370 -14.88 -0.74 -19.50
N ASP A 371 -15.51 -1.69 -20.19
CA ASP A 371 -16.32 -2.74 -19.58
C ASP A 371 -16.34 -4.01 -20.44
N CYS A 372 -15.76 -5.10 -19.92
CA CYS A 372 -15.77 -6.41 -20.58
C CYS A 372 -17.13 -7.15 -20.50
N GLY A 373 -18.18 -6.52 -19.96
CA GLY A 373 -19.54 -7.07 -19.87
C GLY A 373 -19.71 -8.26 -18.93
N THR A 374 -18.70 -8.60 -18.12
CA THR A 374 -18.78 -9.75 -17.21
C THR A 374 -19.85 -9.56 -16.14
N LEU A 375 -20.66 -10.60 -15.91
CA LEU A 375 -21.69 -10.67 -14.87
C LEU A 375 -21.22 -11.47 -13.64
N VAL A 376 -20.06 -12.11 -13.73
CA VAL A 376 -19.49 -12.92 -12.65
C VAL A 376 -18.66 -11.99 -11.75
N GLY A 377 -19.03 -11.92 -10.48
CA GLY A 377 -18.27 -11.22 -9.46
C GLY A 377 -17.57 -12.18 -8.50
N LEU A 378 -16.60 -11.64 -7.76
CA LEU A 378 -15.94 -12.27 -6.63
C LEU A 378 -16.75 -11.99 -5.37
N LYS A 379 -16.95 -12.99 -4.50
CA LYS A 379 -17.61 -12.78 -3.20
C LYS A 379 -16.54 -12.46 -2.16
N VAL A 380 -16.61 -11.26 -1.61
CA VAL A 380 -15.61 -10.75 -0.67
C VAL A 380 -16.21 -10.65 0.74
N SER A 381 -15.43 -11.09 1.72
CA SER A 381 -15.67 -11.01 3.16
C SER A 381 -14.42 -10.49 3.88
N ASP A 382 -14.52 -10.26 5.19
CA ASP A 382 -13.34 -10.10 6.05
C ASP A 382 -12.40 -11.31 5.92
N ILE A 383 -11.09 -11.05 5.91
CA ILE A 383 -10.06 -12.10 6.02
C ILE A 383 -9.69 -12.22 7.49
N ILE A 384 -10.00 -13.36 8.11
CA ILE A 384 -9.75 -13.63 9.53
C ILE A 384 -8.67 -14.70 9.64
N ASP A 385 -7.67 -14.51 10.51
CA ASP A 385 -6.70 -15.57 10.82
C ASP A 385 -7.34 -16.63 11.73
N PRO A 386 -7.53 -17.89 11.27
CA PRO A 386 -8.17 -18.94 12.08
C PRO A 386 -7.39 -19.32 13.34
N LYS A 387 -6.10 -18.94 13.46
CA LYS A 387 -5.29 -19.23 14.66
C LYS A 387 -5.38 -18.18 15.76
N SER A 388 -5.59 -16.92 15.39
CA SER A 388 -5.60 -15.79 16.35
C SER A 388 -6.97 -15.13 16.51
N GLY A 389 -7.93 -15.42 15.62
CA GLY A 389 -9.21 -14.72 15.57
C GLY A 389 -9.10 -13.24 15.16
N SER A 390 -7.90 -12.80 14.75
CA SER A 390 -7.67 -11.42 14.33
C SER A 390 -8.13 -11.20 12.89
N VAL A 391 -8.75 -10.05 12.62
CA VAL A 391 -9.07 -9.59 11.28
C VAL A 391 -7.75 -9.13 10.63
N ILE A 392 -7.28 -9.89 9.64
CA ILE A 392 -6.11 -9.55 8.82
C ILE A 392 -6.46 -8.35 7.94
N GLU A 393 -7.64 -8.41 7.33
CA GLU A 393 -8.16 -7.34 6.50
C GLU A 393 -9.69 -7.26 6.56
N SER A 394 -10.20 -6.04 6.74
CA SER A 394 -11.63 -5.78 6.86
C SER A 394 -12.30 -5.66 5.50
N LEU A 395 -13.58 -5.99 5.44
CA LEU A 395 -14.43 -5.81 4.27
C LEU A 395 -14.37 -4.37 3.75
N GLU A 396 -14.21 -3.37 4.63
CA GLU A 396 -14.07 -1.95 4.28
C GLU A 396 -12.92 -1.71 3.30
N SER A 397 -11.69 -2.14 3.63
CA SER A 397 -10.52 -1.88 2.77
C SER A 397 -10.58 -2.68 1.48
N ARG A 398 -11.17 -3.88 1.49
CA ARG A 398 -11.28 -4.74 0.30
C ARG A 398 -12.28 -4.22 -0.74
N ILE A 399 -13.36 -3.55 -0.32
CA ILE A 399 -14.40 -3.04 -1.24
C ILE A 399 -14.14 -1.62 -1.74
N ILE A 400 -13.37 -0.78 -1.04
CA ILE A 400 -13.13 0.61 -1.44
C ILE A 400 -12.46 0.68 -2.83
N GLY A 401 -13.00 1.52 -3.71
CA GLY A 401 -12.53 1.70 -5.08
C GLY A 401 -12.81 0.52 -6.01
N ARG A 402 -13.68 -0.42 -5.64
CA ARG A 402 -14.16 -1.52 -6.49
C ARG A 402 -15.57 -1.25 -7.02
N TYR A 403 -15.97 -1.98 -8.06
CA TYR A 403 -17.30 -1.88 -8.66
C TYR A 403 -18.20 -3.03 -8.19
N THR A 404 -19.47 -2.76 -7.92
CA THR A 404 -20.46 -3.80 -7.56
C THR A 404 -20.79 -4.71 -8.74
N ALA A 405 -20.79 -6.04 -8.55
CA ALA A 405 -21.24 -7.00 -9.57
C ALA A 405 -22.76 -7.27 -9.48
N LYS A 406 -23.32 -7.23 -8.27
CA LYS A 406 -24.75 -7.34 -7.97
C LYS A 406 -25.22 -6.13 -7.13
N LYS A 407 -26.54 -5.89 -7.08
CA LYS A 407 -27.13 -4.84 -6.23
C LYS A 407 -26.95 -5.21 -4.76
N ILE A 408 -26.61 -4.23 -3.91
CA ILE A 408 -26.48 -4.41 -2.46
C ILE A 408 -27.75 -3.91 -1.79
N LEU A 409 -28.41 -4.80 -1.06
CA LEU A 409 -29.62 -4.52 -0.29
C LEU A 409 -29.31 -4.58 1.20
N HIS A 410 -29.96 -3.73 2.00
CA HIS A 410 -29.92 -3.82 3.45
C HIS A 410 -30.58 -5.14 3.92
N PRO A 411 -29.95 -5.93 4.82
CA PRO A 411 -30.46 -7.24 5.22
C PRO A 411 -31.90 -7.21 5.76
N GLU A 412 -32.17 -6.29 6.70
CA GLU A 412 -33.48 -6.15 7.35
C GLU A 412 -34.50 -5.36 6.53
N THR A 413 -34.17 -4.13 6.13
CA THR A 413 -35.12 -3.20 5.49
C THR A 413 -35.33 -3.46 4.00
N LYS A 414 -34.48 -4.27 3.36
CA LYS A 414 -34.40 -4.48 1.90
C LYS A 414 -34.22 -3.21 1.06
N ALA A 415 -33.92 -2.08 1.69
CA ALA A 415 -33.60 -0.83 1.00
C ALA A 415 -32.32 -1.01 0.17
N MET A 416 -32.30 -0.43 -1.03
CA MET A 416 -31.13 -0.48 -1.91
C MET A 416 -30.04 0.46 -1.38
N ILE A 417 -28.86 -0.08 -1.08
CA ILE A 417 -27.69 0.69 -0.64
C ILE A 417 -26.85 1.11 -1.86
N ALA A 418 -26.66 0.18 -2.80
CA ALA A 418 -25.94 0.42 -4.04
C ALA A 418 -26.55 -0.39 -5.19
N ASP A 419 -26.68 0.24 -6.37
CA ASP A 419 -27.01 -0.48 -7.59
C ASP A 419 -25.79 -1.25 -8.13
N LYS A 420 -25.99 -2.08 -9.14
CA LYS A 420 -24.99 -2.83 -9.88
C LYS A 420 -24.14 -1.91 -10.76
N GLY A 421 -22.84 -2.14 -10.78
CA GLY A 421 -21.89 -1.40 -11.62
C GLY A 421 -21.56 -0.01 -11.08
N VAL A 422 -21.77 0.23 -9.79
CA VAL A 422 -21.45 1.49 -9.09
C VAL A 422 -20.09 1.34 -8.39
N GLU A 423 -19.27 2.38 -8.41
CA GLU A 423 -17.99 2.43 -7.67
C GLU A 423 -18.24 2.63 -6.17
N ILE A 424 -17.59 1.83 -5.35
CA ILE A 424 -17.72 1.86 -3.89
C ILE A 424 -16.75 2.90 -3.32
N THR A 425 -17.28 4.09 -3.00
CA THR A 425 -16.57 5.13 -2.25
C THR A 425 -16.55 4.83 -0.75
N GLU A 426 -15.68 5.50 0.00
CA GLU A 426 -15.52 5.39 1.46
C GLU A 426 -16.84 5.65 2.18
N SER A 427 -17.59 6.66 1.73
CA SER A 427 -18.91 7.00 2.28
C SER A 427 -19.95 5.91 2.06
N LEU A 428 -19.82 5.13 0.98
CA LEU A 428 -20.72 4.03 0.63
C LEU A 428 -20.28 2.74 1.33
N ALA A 429 -18.99 2.49 1.46
CA ALA A 429 -18.43 1.40 2.28
C ALA A 429 -18.89 1.51 3.75
N LYS A 430 -18.76 2.70 4.37
CA LYS A 430 -19.26 2.97 5.73
C LYS A 430 -20.77 2.72 5.88
N LYS A 431 -21.57 2.99 4.84
CA LYS A 431 -23.02 2.66 4.81
C LYS A 431 -23.29 1.15 4.72
N ILE A 432 -22.54 0.41 3.90
CA ILE A 432 -22.65 -1.05 3.76
C ILE A 432 -22.37 -1.74 5.10
N ILE A 433 -21.29 -1.32 5.78
CA ILE A 433 -20.87 -1.89 7.07
C ILE A 433 -21.88 -1.54 8.17
N LYS A 434 -22.35 -0.30 8.22
CA LYS A 434 -23.39 0.12 9.18
C LYS A 434 -24.73 -0.61 8.99
N ALA A 435 -24.99 -1.13 7.78
CA ALA A 435 -26.15 -1.99 7.49
C ALA A 435 -25.95 -3.47 7.86
N GLY A 436 -24.80 -3.86 8.41
CA GLY A 436 -24.53 -5.24 8.84
C GLY A 436 -24.30 -6.25 7.71
N VAL A 437 -23.91 -5.79 6.51
CA VAL A 437 -23.62 -6.67 5.38
C VAL A 437 -22.24 -7.31 5.54
N THR A 438 -22.18 -8.64 5.66
CA THR A 438 -20.95 -9.41 5.87
C THR A 438 -20.26 -9.89 4.59
N THR A 439 -20.97 -9.95 3.48
CA THR A 439 -20.45 -10.41 2.19
C THR A 439 -20.94 -9.52 1.05
N VAL A 440 -20.03 -9.14 0.14
CA VAL A 440 -20.33 -8.28 -1.01
C VAL A 440 -19.79 -8.92 -2.28
N GLU A 441 -20.59 -8.92 -3.35
CA GLU A 441 -20.16 -9.43 -4.65
C GLU A 441 -19.65 -8.30 -5.55
N ILE A 442 -18.34 -8.22 -5.72
CA ILE A 442 -17.63 -7.17 -6.47
C ILE A 442 -17.15 -7.66 -7.84
N ARG A 443 -16.88 -6.73 -8.76
CA ARG A 443 -16.07 -7.02 -9.95
C ARG A 443 -14.59 -7.06 -9.53
N SER A 444 -13.89 -8.09 -9.98
CA SER A 444 -12.48 -8.35 -9.71
C SER A 444 -11.72 -8.53 -11.02
N VAL A 445 -10.39 -8.40 -10.96
CA VAL A 445 -9.50 -8.74 -12.07
C VAL A 445 -9.62 -10.23 -12.45
N LEU A 446 -9.82 -11.11 -11.46
CA LEU A 446 -9.91 -12.56 -11.65
C LEU A 446 -11.07 -13.00 -12.55
N THR A 447 -12.15 -12.21 -12.62
CA THR A 447 -13.36 -12.50 -13.41
C THR A 447 -13.46 -11.70 -14.72
N CYS A 448 -12.41 -10.97 -15.07
CA CYS A 448 -12.36 -10.13 -16.27
C CYS A 448 -12.31 -10.98 -17.55
N LYS A 449 -13.06 -10.57 -18.58
CA LYS A 449 -13.13 -11.25 -19.89
C LYS A 449 -12.43 -10.49 -21.03
N CYS A 450 -11.71 -9.41 -20.72
CA CYS A 450 -10.93 -8.64 -21.68
C CYS A 450 -9.79 -9.51 -22.27
N ALA A 451 -9.57 -9.43 -23.57
CA ALA A 451 -8.71 -10.39 -24.29
C ALA A 451 -7.22 -10.29 -23.91
N ASN A 452 -6.63 -9.10 -24.03
CA ASN A 452 -5.20 -8.82 -23.80
C ASN A 452 -5.04 -7.60 -22.86
N GLY A 453 -5.57 -7.72 -21.64
CA GLY A 453 -5.55 -6.66 -20.62
C GLY A 453 -6.70 -6.78 -19.64
N ILE A 454 -6.99 -5.69 -18.92
CA ILE A 454 -8.10 -5.59 -17.96
C ILE A 454 -9.04 -4.46 -18.42
N CYS A 455 -10.34 -4.55 -18.07
CA CYS A 455 -11.27 -3.44 -18.28
C CYS A 455 -11.36 -2.52 -17.05
N ARG A 456 -11.61 -1.23 -17.28
CA ARG A 456 -11.68 -0.18 -16.26
C ARG A 456 -12.55 -0.57 -15.06
N LYS A 457 -13.76 -1.12 -15.30
CA LYS A 457 -14.67 -1.54 -14.21
C LYS A 457 -14.28 -2.82 -13.47
N CYS A 458 -13.43 -3.69 -14.01
CA CYS A 458 -12.91 -4.85 -13.27
C CYS A 458 -11.68 -4.49 -12.43
N TYR A 459 -10.93 -3.47 -12.82
CA TYR A 459 -9.82 -2.93 -12.02
C TYR A 459 -10.33 -2.00 -10.91
N GLY A 460 -11.12 -0.99 -11.28
CA GLY A 460 -11.68 0.03 -10.40
C GLY A 460 -10.81 1.29 -10.31
N ARG A 461 -10.67 1.82 -9.09
CA ARG A 461 -9.92 3.04 -8.77
C ARG A 461 -8.40 2.84 -8.91
N ASN A 462 -7.70 3.78 -9.54
CA ASN A 462 -6.24 3.88 -9.50
C ASN A 462 -5.81 4.37 -8.10
N LEU A 463 -4.86 3.67 -7.49
CA LEU A 463 -4.38 3.98 -6.14
C LEU A 463 -3.36 5.13 -6.12
N ALA A 464 -2.69 5.40 -7.24
CA ALA A 464 -1.72 6.50 -7.35
C ALA A 464 -2.40 7.88 -7.41
N THR A 465 -3.58 7.97 -8.03
CA THR A 465 -4.28 9.22 -8.34
C THR A 465 -5.63 9.39 -7.64
N GLY A 466 -6.15 8.34 -6.99
CA GLY A 466 -7.42 8.40 -6.27
C GLY A 466 -8.64 8.63 -7.16
N ILE A 467 -8.54 8.41 -8.48
CA ILE A 467 -9.65 8.44 -9.46
C ILE A 467 -9.81 7.09 -10.15
N THR A 468 -10.89 6.86 -10.90
CA THR A 468 -11.06 5.63 -11.70
C THR A 468 -9.92 5.50 -12.73
N VAL A 469 -9.39 4.29 -12.92
CA VAL A 469 -8.22 4.08 -13.80
C VAL A 469 -8.49 4.49 -15.26
N GLU A 470 -7.50 5.04 -15.96
CA GLU A 470 -7.61 5.41 -17.38
C GLU A 470 -7.23 4.26 -18.31
N LYS A 471 -7.54 4.40 -19.61
CA LYS A 471 -7.12 3.42 -20.64
C LYS A 471 -5.64 3.60 -20.95
N GLY A 472 -4.98 2.54 -21.38
CA GLY A 472 -3.53 2.52 -21.58
C GLY A 472 -2.71 2.39 -20.29
N GLU A 473 -3.29 2.54 -19.10
CA GLU A 473 -2.56 2.44 -17.83
C GLU A 473 -1.88 1.07 -17.64
N ALA A 474 -0.58 1.09 -17.33
CA ALA A 474 0.28 -0.10 -17.19
C ALA A 474 0.13 -0.80 -15.82
N VAL A 475 -1.11 -1.15 -15.46
CA VAL A 475 -1.48 -1.70 -14.13
C VAL A 475 -0.70 -2.97 -13.75
N GLY A 476 -0.23 -3.76 -14.72
CA GLY A 476 0.63 -4.91 -14.46
C GLY A 476 1.98 -4.53 -13.85
N ILE A 477 2.68 -3.55 -14.43
CA ILE A 477 3.96 -3.07 -13.89
C ILE A 477 3.75 -2.49 -12.48
N MET A 478 2.70 -1.68 -12.30
CA MET A 478 2.36 -1.09 -11.01
C MET A 478 2.09 -2.17 -9.95
N ALA A 479 1.40 -3.26 -10.30
CA ALA A 479 1.18 -4.39 -9.40
C ALA A 479 2.47 -5.13 -9.03
N ALA A 480 3.31 -5.46 -10.01
CA ALA A 480 4.58 -6.14 -9.80
C ALA A 480 5.54 -5.33 -8.91
N GLN A 481 5.64 -4.01 -9.13
CA GLN A 481 6.43 -3.10 -8.29
C GLN A 481 5.84 -2.95 -6.88
N SER A 482 4.51 -2.84 -6.75
CA SER A 482 3.82 -2.72 -5.45
C SER A 482 3.97 -3.95 -4.55
N ILE A 483 4.19 -5.13 -5.13
CA ILE A 483 4.48 -6.38 -4.41
C ILE A 483 5.99 -6.52 -4.15
N GLY A 484 6.82 -6.15 -5.15
CA GLY A 484 8.26 -6.30 -5.12
C GLY A 484 9.01 -5.32 -4.20
N GLU A 485 8.64 -4.03 -4.21
CA GLU A 485 9.27 -2.99 -3.37
C GLU A 485 9.17 -3.31 -1.87
N PRO A 486 7.99 -3.65 -1.31
CA PRO A 486 7.91 -4.05 0.09
C PRO A 486 8.57 -5.41 0.35
N GLY A 487 8.74 -6.26 -0.67
CA GLY A 487 9.53 -7.49 -0.58
C GLY A 487 10.98 -7.25 -0.15
N THR A 488 11.55 -6.09 -0.48
CA THR A 488 12.86 -5.65 0.08
C THR A 488 12.74 -5.41 1.60
N GLN A 489 11.71 -4.68 2.03
CA GLN A 489 11.47 -4.34 3.44
C GLN A 489 11.24 -5.58 4.32
N LEU A 490 10.51 -6.59 3.80
CA LEU A 490 10.35 -7.90 4.46
C LEU A 490 11.69 -8.56 4.80
N THR A 491 12.71 -8.34 3.98
CA THR A 491 14.05 -8.90 4.19
C THR A 491 14.97 -8.00 5.02
N MET A 492 14.73 -6.68 5.05
CA MET A 492 15.55 -5.71 5.77
C MET A 492 15.13 -5.52 7.24
N ARG A 493 13.88 -5.80 7.63
CA ARG A 493 13.43 -5.63 9.03
C ARG A 493 14.22 -6.44 10.07
N THR A 494 14.92 -7.50 9.66
CA THR A 494 15.89 -8.22 10.52
C THR A 494 17.02 -7.33 11.06
N PHE A 495 17.23 -6.12 10.52
CA PHE A 495 18.20 -5.16 11.01
C PHE A 495 17.82 -4.54 12.36
N HIS A 496 16.56 -4.16 12.58
CA HIS A 496 16.12 -3.48 13.80
C HIS A 496 15.84 -4.42 14.98
N GLU A 497 15.48 -5.66 14.69
CA GLU A 497 15.21 -6.72 15.68
C GLU A 497 16.41 -7.68 15.84
N GLY A 498 17.53 -7.36 15.17
CA GLY A 498 18.69 -8.23 14.92
C GLY A 498 19.33 -8.86 16.15
N GLY A 499 18.75 -9.99 16.56
CA GLY A 499 19.30 -10.85 17.60
C GLY A 499 18.49 -10.94 18.90
N VAL A 500 17.33 -10.32 19.06
CA VAL A 500 16.54 -10.52 20.31
C VAL A 500 15.64 -11.75 20.19
N ALA A 501 15.80 -12.70 21.11
CA ALA A 501 14.97 -13.91 21.14
C ALA A 501 13.54 -13.58 21.60
N GLY A 502 12.58 -13.61 20.66
CA GLY A 502 11.18 -13.20 20.88
C GLY A 502 10.62 -12.41 19.70
N ALA A 503 11.49 -11.80 18.88
CA ALA A 503 11.14 -11.52 17.49
C ALA A 503 10.77 -12.85 16.81
N GLY A 504 9.60 -12.90 16.17
CA GLY A 504 9.15 -14.11 15.47
C GLY A 504 10.10 -14.49 14.33
N ASP A 505 9.91 -15.68 13.74
CA ASP A 505 10.73 -16.16 12.62
C ASP A 505 10.41 -15.41 11.29
N ILE A 506 10.73 -14.11 11.28
CA ILE A 506 10.57 -13.16 10.17
C ILE A 506 11.30 -13.65 8.91
N THR A 507 12.29 -14.54 9.06
CA THR A 507 13.06 -15.10 7.95
C THR A 507 12.21 -15.91 6.96
N GLN A 508 11.00 -16.34 7.35
CA GLN A 508 10.10 -17.09 6.47
C GLN A 508 9.24 -16.24 5.53
N GLY A 509 9.17 -14.91 5.71
CA GLY A 509 8.28 -14.02 4.96
C GLY A 509 8.48 -14.09 3.43
N LEU A 510 9.61 -13.57 2.93
CA LEU A 510 9.89 -13.58 1.48
C LEU A 510 9.94 -15.01 0.88
N PRO A 511 10.61 -16.02 1.50
CA PRO A 511 10.62 -17.38 0.96
C PRO A 511 9.21 -18.00 0.81
N ARG A 512 8.26 -17.66 1.69
CA ARG A 512 6.86 -18.10 1.58
C ARG A 512 6.14 -17.44 0.40
N VAL A 513 6.36 -16.15 0.17
CA VAL A 513 5.83 -15.43 -1.01
C VAL A 513 6.39 -16.01 -2.31
N GLU A 514 7.70 -16.33 -2.34
CA GLU A 514 8.32 -17.02 -3.49
C GLU A 514 7.77 -18.44 -3.70
N GLU A 515 7.54 -19.20 -2.63
CA GLU A 515 6.96 -20.55 -2.68
C GLU A 515 5.54 -20.54 -3.30
N LEU A 516 4.73 -19.55 -2.92
CA LEU A 516 3.39 -19.31 -3.44
C LEU A 516 3.41 -18.92 -4.93
N PHE A 517 4.14 -17.86 -5.31
CA PHE A 517 4.16 -17.39 -6.70
C PHE A 517 4.87 -18.34 -7.68
N GLU A 518 5.80 -19.18 -7.22
CA GLU A 518 6.38 -20.26 -8.06
C GLU A 518 5.53 -21.54 -8.06
N ALA A 519 4.36 -21.54 -7.40
CA ALA A 519 3.47 -22.70 -7.25
C ALA A 519 4.24 -23.97 -6.83
N ARG A 520 5.17 -23.82 -5.88
CA ARG A 520 5.98 -24.92 -5.34
C ARG A 520 5.15 -25.75 -4.35
N ILE A 521 5.52 -27.01 -4.16
CA ILE A 521 4.88 -27.87 -3.18
C ILE A 521 5.39 -27.45 -1.79
N PRO A 522 4.52 -27.08 -0.84
CA PRO A 522 4.94 -26.60 0.46
C PRO A 522 5.61 -27.71 1.29
N LYS A 523 6.65 -27.36 2.06
CA LYS A 523 7.36 -28.31 2.94
C LYS A 523 6.43 -28.95 3.98
N GLY A 524 5.58 -28.12 4.60
CA GLY A 524 4.54 -28.54 5.56
C GLY A 524 3.19 -28.70 4.87
N LYS A 525 3.10 -29.60 3.89
CA LYS A 525 1.88 -29.82 3.09
C LYS A 525 0.73 -30.37 3.96
N ALA A 526 -0.40 -29.66 3.96
CA ALA A 526 -1.67 -30.15 4.48
C ALA A 526 -2.35 -31.12 3.51
N THR A 527 -3.02 -32.15 4.04
CA THR A 527 -3.93 -32.99 3.25
C THR A 527 -5.27 -32.28 3.11
N ILE A 528 -5.81 -32.21 1.90
CA ILE A 528 -7.14 -31.65 1.61
C ILE A 528 -8.15 -32.76 1.29
N SER A 529 -9.44 -32.50 1.51
CA SER A 529 -10.50 -33.41 1.05
C SER A 529 -10.66 -33.33 -0.47
N GLU A 530 -10.80 -34.47 -1.15
CA GLU A 530 -11.09 -34.50 -2.60
C GLU A 530 -12.60 -34.54 -2.92
N ILE A 531 -13.46 -34.68 -1.90
CA ILE A 531 -14.93 -34.79 -2.04
C ILE A 531 -15.66 -34.04 -0.92
N THR A 532 -16.86 -33.55 -1.22
CA THR A 532 -17.72 -32.83 -0.26
C THR A 532 -18.61 -33.81 0.49
N GLY A 533 -18.26 -34.19 1.72
CA GLY A 533 -18.91 -35.30 2.44
C GLY A 533 -18.72 -35.24 3.95
N LYS A 534 -19.11 -36.33 4.63
CA LYS A 534 -19.00 -36.47 6.08
C LYS A 534 -17.77 -37.29 6.46
N VAL A 535 -17.03 -36.85 7.48
CA VAL A 535 -15.87 -37.60 8.00
C VAL A 535 -16.37 -38.78 8.84
N THR A 536 -16.16 -40.02 8.37
CA THR A 536 -16.71 -41.23 9.02
C THR A 536 -15.72 -41.97 9.90
N LEU A 537 -14.43 -41.94 9.54
CA LEU A 537 -13.37 -42.67 10.24
C LEU A 537 -12.06 -41.87 10.25
N ILE A 538 -11.46 -41.77 11.44
CA ILE A 538 -10.12 -41.21 11.66
C ILE A 538 -9.36 -42.27 12.45
N GLU A 539 -8.37 -42.91 11.83
CA GLU A 539 -7.56 -43.98 12.45
C GLU A 539 -6.08 -43.63 12.40
N ASN A 540 -5.34 -43.84 13.49
CA ASN A 540 -3.89 -43.61 13.51
C ASN A 540 -3.15 -44.90 13.15
N VAL A 541 -2.63 -44.95 11.92
CA VAL A 541 -1.81 -46.05 11.41
C VAL A 541 -0.35 -45.62 11.41
N SER A 542 0.40 -46.08 12.41
CA SER A 542 1.86 -45.88 12.53
C SER A 542 2.32 -44.42 12.45
N GLY A 543 1.61 -43.50 13.11
CA GLY A 543 1.96 -42.08 13.16
C GLY A 543 1.47 -41.24 11.97
N LYS A 544 0.65 -41.83 11.10
CA LYS A 544 -0.16 -41.15 10.08
C LYS A 544 -1.63 -41.36 10.42
N TYR A 545 -2.46 -40.35 10.17
CA TYR A 545 -3.90 -40.50 10.25
C TYR A 545 -4.46 -40.92 8.89
N LYS A 546 -5.36 -41.90 8.91
CA LYS A 546 -6.22 -42.29 7.80
C LYS A 546 -7.58 -41.66 8.05
N ILE A 547 -7.97 -40.71 7.19
CA ILE A 547 -9.24 -39.97 7.28
C ILE A 547 -10.12 -40.43 6.12
N VAL A 548 -11.30 -40.98 6.42
CA VAL A 548 -12.28 -41.40 5.41
C VAL A 548 -13.40 -40.36 5.35
N VAL A 549 -13.65 -39.85 4.14
CA VAL A 549 -14.77 -38.95 3.84
C VAL A 549 -15.75 -39.72 2.98
N GLU A 550 -17.04 -39.66 3.32
CA GLU A 550 -18.11 -40.37 2.62
C GLU A 550 -19.18 -39.40 2.10
N ASN A 551 -19.53 -39.60 0.83
CA ASN A 551 -20.67 -39.01 0.14
C ASN A 551 -21.68 -40.13 -0.16
N ASP A 552 -22.91 -39.75 -0.51
CA ASP A 552 -23.99 -40.67 -0.93
C ASP A 552 -23.63 -41.63 -2.10
N ILE A 553 -22.53 -41.35 -2.82
CA ILE A 553 -22.10 -42.08 -4.03
C ILE A 553 -20.72 -42.73 -3.85
N THR A 554 -19.81 -42.13 -3.07
CA THR A 554 -18.39 -42.54 -2.99
C THR A 554 -17.78 -42.28 -1.62
N ALA A 555 -17.00 -43.26 -1.12
CA ALA A 555 -16.04 -43.07 -0.04
C ALA A 555 -14.64 -42.80 -0.61
N LYS A 556 -13.89 -41.85 -0.04
CA LYS A 556 -12.46 -41.66 -0.32
C LYS A 556 -11.62 -41.69 0.95
N GLU A 557 -10.45 -42.31 0.85
CA GLU A 557 -9.49 -42.43 1.94
C GLU A 557 -8.33 -41.43 1.73
N HIS A 558 -8.10 -40.59 2.73
CA HIS A 558 -7.04 -39.59 2.75
C HIS A 558 -5.99 -39.95 3.80
N MET A 559 -4.75 -40.19 3.36
CA MET A 559 -3.61 -40.46 4.25
C MET A 559 -2.87 -39.16 4.57
N THR A 560 -2.63 -38.89 5.86
CA THR A 560 -1.86 -37.70 6.28
C THR A 560 -0.35 -37.94 6.25
N SER A 561 0.40 -36.84 6.27
CA SER A 561 1.84 -36.86 6.56
C SER A 561 2.11 -37.31 8.01
N TYR A 562 3.32 -37.84 8.24
CA TYR A 562 3.74 -38.28 9.58
C TYR A 562 3.76 -37.10 10.56
N ALA A 563 3.23 -37.31 11.77
CA ALA A 563 3.09 -36.29 12.82
C ALA A 563 2.25 -35.04 12.45
N ALA A 564 1.47 -35.08 11.35
CA ALA A 564 0.50 -34.02 11.05
C ALA A 564 -0.65 -34.03 12.06
N LYS A 565 -1.00 -32.86 12.61
CA LYS A 565 -2.20 -32.69 13.45
C LYS A 565 -3.44 -32.64 12.56
N VAL A 566 -4.48 -33.37 12.95
CA VAL A 566 -5.78 -33.39 12.26
C VAL A 566 -6.61 -32.18 12.72
N CYS A 567 -7.30 -31.53 11.79
CA CYS A 567 -8.13 -30.34 12.05
C CYS A 567 -9.64 -30.62 12.09
N VAL A 568 -10.05 -31.86 11.81
CA VAL A 568 -11.45 -32.28 11.67
C VAL A 568 -11.80 -33.39 12.66
N GLU A 569 -13.03 -33.38 13.16
CA GLU A 569 -13.57 -34.41 14.04
C GLU A 569 -14.43 -35.44 13.29
N LYS A 570 -14.66 -36.59 13.93
CA LYS A 570 -15.52 -37.63 13.36
C LYS A 570 -16.97 -37.16 13.38
N GLY A 571 -17.53 -36.96 12.19
CA GLY A 571 -18.89 -36.48 11.98
C GLY A 571 -18.96 -35.07 11.38
N ASP A 572 -17.83 -34.38 11.23
CA ASP A 572 -17.78 -33.09 10.52
C ASP A 572 -18.15 -33.24 9.05
N MET A 573 -18.74 -32.19 8.50
CA MET A 573 -19.08 -32.08 7.08
C MET A 573 -18.06 -31.15 6.41
N VAL A 574 -17.28 -31.71 5.49
CA VAL A 574 -16.18 -31.04 4.79
C VAL A 574 -16.52 -30.86 3.31
N ASN A 575 -16.08 -29.76 2.71
CA ASN A 575 -16.16 -29.54 1.28
C ASN A 575 -14.89 -30.05 0.57
N ALA A 576 -15.02 -30.33 -0.72
CA ALA A 576 -13.88 -30.56 -1.59
C ALA A 576 -12.94 -29.33 -1.54
N GLY A 577 -11.66 -29.54 -1.24
CA GLY A 577 -10.66 -28.49 -1.02
C GLY A 577 -10.35 -28.17 0.45
N ASP A 578 -11.21 -28.54 1.41
CA ASP A 578 -11.03 -28.18 2.82
C ASP A 578 -9.82 -28.88 3.47
N LYS A 579 -9.16 -28.19 4.41
CA LYS A 579 -7.96 -28.66 5.14
C LYS A 579 -8.34 -29.75 6.15
N LEU A 580 -7.86 -30.98 5.94
CA LEU A 580 -8.01 -32.09 6.91
C LEU A 580 -6.92 -32.06 8.00
N THR A 581 -5.77 -31.42 7.74
CA THR A 581 -4.64 -31.32 8.68
C THR A 581 -4.07 -29.91 8.77
N GLU A 582 -3.36 -29.62 9.86
CA GLU A 582 -2.52 -28.42 9.96
C GLU A 582 -1.45 -28.41 8.87
N GLY A 583 -1.22 -27.25 8.25
CA GLY A 583 -0.21 -27.04 7.22
C GLY A 583 -0.65 -26.06 6.14
N ALA A 584 0.15 -25.95 5.09
CA ALA A 584 -0.15 -25.18 3.89
C ALA A 584 -0.75 -26.08 2.80
N ILE A 585 -1.81 -25.63 2.12
CA ILE A 585 -2.34 -26.33 0.94
C ILE A 585 -1.37 -26.13 -0.23
N SER A 586 -1.22 -27.18 -1.05
CA SER A 586 -0.58 -27.12 -2.36
C SER A 586 -1.55 -26.50 -3.40
N PRO A 587 -1.28 -25.31 -3.96
CA PRO A 587 -2.19 -24.67 -4.93
C PRO A 587 -2.51 -25.54 -6.17
N LYS A 588 -1.59 -26.43 -6.56
CA LYS A 588 -1.78 -27.37 -7.68
C LYS A 588 -2.79 -28.47 -7.40
N GLU A 589 -2.93 -28.86 -6.14
CA GLU A 589 -3.90 -29.89 -5.73
C GLU A 589 -5.26 -29.27 -5.46
N LEU A 590 -5.29 -28.05 -4.91
CA LEU A 590 -6.51 -27.26 -4.79
C LEU A 590 -7.16 -27.07 -6.17
N LEU A 591 -6.41 -26.61 -7.18
CA LEU A 591 -6.92 -26.48 -8.56
C LEU A 591 -7.40 -27.79 -9.19
N ALA A 592 -6.87 -28.94 -8.77
CA ALA A 592 -7.27 -30.25 -9.28
C ALA A 592 -8.58 -30.76 -8.65
N VAL A 593 -8.99 -30.21 -7.52
CA VAL A 593 -10.16 -30.62 -6.72
C VAL A 593 -11.31 -29.61 -6.81
N THR A 594 -10.99 -28.31 -6.77
CA THR A 594 -11.95 -27.20 -6.79
C THR A 594 -11.94 -26.51 -8.16
N ASP A 595 -11.83 -25.18 -8.18
CA ASP A 595 -11.86 -24.36 -9.39
C ASP A 595 -10.73 -23.28 -9.38
N PRO A 596 -10.52 -22.57 -10.51
CA PRO A 596 -9.51 -21.52 -10.61
C PRO A 596 -9.70 -20.35 -9.64
N ILE A 597 -10.94 -19.93 -9.35
CA ILE A 597 -11.24 -18.77 -8.52
C ILE A 597 -10.88 -19.10 -7.07
N THR A 598 -11.38 -20.22 -6.53
CA THR A 598 -11.01 -20.70 -5.18
C THR A 598 -9.49 -20.85 -5.02
N THR A 599 -8.79 -21.29 -6.07
CA THR A 599 -7.31 -21.39 -6.04
C THR A 599 -6.63 -20.02 -6.01
N GLN A 600 -7.15 -19.05 -6.76
CA GLN A 600 -6.62 -17.67 -6.82
C GLN A 600 -6.93 -16.89 -5.54
N GLU A 601 -8.12 -17.07 -4.96
CA GLU A 601 -8.50 -16.55 -3.63
C GLU A 601 -7.56 -17.07 -2.55
N TYR A 602 -7.28 -18.39 -2.51
CA TYR A 602 -6.31 -18.97 -1.56
C TYR A 602 -4.89 -18.40 -1.72
N ILE A 603 -4.42 -18.18 -2.94
CA ILE A 603 -3.12 -17.52 -3.18
C ILE A 603 -3.15 -16.08 -2.65
N LEU A 604 -4.24 -15.35 -2.90
CA LEU A 604 -4.41 -13.98 -2.42
C LEU A 604 -4.39 -13.91 -0.89
N GLU A 605 -5.17 -14.73 -0.20
CA GLU A 605 -5.25 -14.76 1.27
C GLU A 605 -3.91 -15.11 1.93
N GLU A 606 -3.20 -16.13 1.43
CA GLU A 606 -1.91 -16.54 1.98
C GLU A 606 -0.81 -15.50 1.73
N VAL A 607 -0.79 -14.84 0.56
CA VAL A 607 0.15 -13.74 0.28
C VAL A 607 -0.17 -12.53 1.16
N GLN A 608 -1.44 -12.13 1.25
CA GLN A 608 -1.86 -10.97 2.04
C GLN A 608 -1.59 -11.18 3.53
N LYS A 609 -1.81 -12.39 4.05
CA LYS A 609 -1.42 -12.79 5.41
C LYS A 609 0.07 -12.57 5.68
N VAL A 610 0.95 -12.90 4.74
CA VAL A 610 2.40 -12.69 4.93
C VAL A 610 2.72 -11.19 5.02
N TYR A 611 2.26 -10.37 4.07
CA TYR A 611 2.52 -8.93 4.10
C TYR A 611 1.94 -8.24 5.35
N LYS A 612 0.67 -8.55 5.70
CA LYS A 612 -0.01 -7.99 6.88
C LYS A 612 0.63 -8.44 8.20
N SER A 613 1.06 -9.70 8.32
CA SER A 613 1.79 -10.19 9.51
C SER A 613 3.12 -9.44 9.74
N GLN A 614 3.66 -8.86 8.67
CA GLN A 614 4.88 -8.05 8.66
C GLN A 614 4.57 -6.55 8.67
N GLY A 615 3.32 -6.14 8.93
CA GLY A 615 2.91 -4.73 8.98
C GLY A 615 3.23 -3.96 7.71
N VAL A 616 2.97 -4.57 6.55
CA VAL A 616 3.02 -3.97 5.22
C VAL A 616 1.63 -4.08 4.60
N ASP A 617 1.10 -2.95 4.15
CA ASP A 617 -0.16 -2.90 3.42
C ASP A 617 0.09 -2.96 1.90
N VAL A 618 -0.59 -3.90 1.23
CA VAL A 618 -0.63 -4.05 -0.23
C VAL A 618 -2.09 -4.26 -0.60
N SER A 619 -2.58 -3.64 -1.69
CA SER A 619 -3.95 -3.84 -2.14
C SER A 619 -4.14 -5.19 -2.84
N ASP A 620 -5.22 -5.90 -2.50
CA ASP A 620 -5.71 -7.12 -3.16
C ASP A 620 -5.57 -7.08 -4.69
N LYS A 621 -5.90 -5.95 -5.32
CA LYS A 621 -5.88 -5.80 -6.80
C LYS A 621 -4.54 -6.15 -7.44
N HIS A 622 -3.44 -5.86 -6.75
CA HIS A 622 -2.10 -6.16 -7.25
C HIS A 622 -1.82 -7.66 -7.21
N ILE A 623 -2.28 -8.34 -6.16
CA ILE A 623 -2.11 -9.79 -5.99
C ILE A 623 -3.05 -10.55 -6.95
N GLU A 624 -4.29 -10.07 -7.13
CA GLU A 624 -5.22 -10.59 -8.15
C GLU A 624 -4.61 -10.57 -9.56
N ILE A 625 -3.91 -9.47 -9.92
CA ILE A 625 -3.24 -9.33 -11.21
C ILE A 625 -2.19 -10.43 -11.42
N ILE A 626 -1.32 -10.70 -10.43
CA ILE A 626 -0.34 -11.79 -10.54
C ILE A 626 -1.04 -13.15 -10.59
N ALA A 627 -2.00 -13.40 -9.70
CA ALA A 627 -2.72 -14.68 -9.60
C ALA A 627 -3.53 -15.00 -10.88
N SER A 628 -4.03 -13.97 -11.58
CA SER A 628 -4.71 -14.13 -12.87
C SER A 628 -3.80 -14.74 -13.95
N ARG A 629 -2.50 -14.41 -13.95
CA ARG A 629 -1.54 -14.96 -14.93
C ARG A 629 -1.04 -16.35 -14.59
N MET A 630 -1.04 -16.74 -13.33
CA MET A 630 -0.63 -18.09 -12.92
C MET A 630 -1.54 -19.20 -13.47
N ILE A 631 -2.81 -18.88 -13.79
CA ILE A 631 -3.79 -19.79 -14.40
C ILE A 631 -4.30 -19.22 -15.75
N ASN A 632 -3.38 -18.97 -16.69
CA ASN A 632 -3.72 -18.44 -18.04
C ASN A 632 -3.72 -19.51 -19.16
N LYS A 633 -3.25 -20.74 -18.87
CA LYS A 633 -3.14 -21.81 -19.86
C LYS A 633 -4.09 -22.98 -19.54
N MET A 634 -4.59 -23.60 -20.60
CA MET A 634 -5.47 -24.76 -20.59
C MET A 634 -4.74 -25.94 -21.24
N LYS A 635 -4.68 -27.09 -20.58
CA LYS A 635 -4.18 -28.34 -21.18
C LYS A 635 -5.36 -29.11 -21.76
N ILE A 636 -5.35 -29.36 -23.07
CA ILE A 636 -6.39 -30.11 -23.75
C ILE A 636 -6.34 -31.58 -23.30
N VAL A 637 -7.50 -32.12 -22.91
CA VAL A 637 -7.68 -33.53 -22.55
C VAL A 637 -8.13 -34.32 -23.78
N GLU A 638 -9.19 -33.86 -24.44
CA GLU A 638 -9.72 -34.43 -25.68
C GLU A 638 -9.97 -33.32 -26.70
N GLY A 639 -9.56 -33.53 -27.96
CA GLY A 639 -9.79 -32.58 -29.05
C GLY A 639 -11.21 -32.61 -29.63
N ASN A 640 -11.86 -33.78 -29.57
CA ASN A 640 -13.19 -34.04 -30.16
C ASN A 640 -13.28 -33.54 -31.62
N ASP A 641 -14.30 -32.75 -31.97
CA ASP A 641 -14.52 -32.24 -33.33
C ASP A 641 -13.73 -30.94 -33.64
N SER A 642 -12.85 -30.50 -32.73
CA SER A 642 -12.02 -29.31 -32.92
C SER A 642 -10.67 -29.62 -33.59
N ASP A 643 -9.94 -28.58 -33.93
CA ASP A 643 -8.58 -28.62 -34.47
C ASP A 643 -7.49 -28.83 -33.38
N MET A 644 -7.87 -29.03 -32.13
CA MET A 644 -6.96 -29.08 -30.98
C MET A 644 -6.47 -30.50 -30.65
N VAL A 645 -5.16 -30.65 -30.43
CA VAL A 645 -4.53 -31.94 -30.13
C VAL A 645 -4.49 -32.22 -28.62
N ALA A 646 -4.85 -33.43 -28.22
CA ALA A 646 -4.77 -33.88 -26.83
C ALA A 646 -3.36 -33.73 -26.24
N GLY A 647 -3.27 -33.20 -25.02
CA GLY A 647 -2.02 -32.94 -24.33
C GLY A 647 -1.33 -31.60 -24.67
N LEU A 648 -1.76 -30.90 -25.72
CA LEU A 648 -1.29 -29.55 -26.04
C LEU A 648 -1.72 -28.55 -24.95
N THR A 649 -0.86 -27.58 -24.68
CA THR A 649 -1.14 -26.44 -23.80
C THR A 649 -1.42 -25.21 -24.66
N VAL A 650 -2.62 -24.64 -24.56
CA VAL A 650 -3.07 -23.42 -25.25
C VAL A 650 -3.43 -22.34 -24.23
N SER A 651 -3.60 -21.07 -24.64
CA SER A 651 -4.17 -20.07 -23.73
C SER A 651 -5.67 -20.34 -23.48
N ILE A 652 -6.20 -19.91 -22.33
CA ILE A 652 -7.64 -20.03 -22.05
C ILE A 652 -8.48 -19.27 -23.10
N ARG A 653 -7.95 -18.13 -23.58
CA ARG A 653 -8.53 -17.33 -24.66
C ARG A 653 -8.58 -18.12 -25.98
N GLU A 654 -7.45 -18.66 -26.41
CA GLU A 654 -7.34 -19.44 -27.66
C GLU A 654 -8.24 -20.69 -27.63
N PHE A 655 -8.30 -21.38 -26.48
CA PHE A 655 -9.22 -22.50 -26.25
C PHE A 655 -10.69 -22.10 -26.42
N ALA A 656 -11.08 -20.93 -25.89
CA ALA A 656 -12.44 -20.41 -26.03
C ALA A 656 -12.74 -19.93 -27.47
N GLU A 657 -11.79 -19.25 -28.13
CA GLU A 657 -11.91 -18.78 -29.50
C GLU A 657 -12.05 -19.94 -30.50
N ARG A 658 -11.25 -21.00 -30.37
CA ARG A 658 -11.33 -22.21 -31.23
C ARG A 658 -12.59 -23.04 -30.97
N ASN A 659 -13.06 -23.15 -29.73
CA ASN A 659 -14.28 -23.90 -29.42
C ASN A 659 -15.57 -23.16 -29.82
N LYS A 660 -15.59 -21.82 -29.82
CA LYS A 660 -16.78 -21.02 -30.18
C LYS A 660 -17.43 -21.40 -31.53
N PRO A 661 -16.70 -21.51 -32.67
CA PRO A 661 -17.30 -21.95 -33.93
C PRO A 661 -17.76 -23.42 -33.91
N VAL A 662 -17.08 -24.31 -33.19
CA VAL A 662 -17.46 -25.73 -33.06
C VAL A 662 -18.82 -25.86 -32.35
N ILE A 663 -19.03 -25.08 -31.28
CA ILE A 663 -20.30 -25.01 -30.55
C ILE A 663 -21.40 -24.41 -31.43
N LEU A 664 -21.13 -23.34 -32.18
CA LEU A 664 -22.09 -22.73 -33.11
C LEU A 664 -22.48 -23.69 -34.27
N ALA A 665 -21.59 -24.60 -34.66
CA ALA A 665 -21.85 -25.67 -35.61
C ALA A 665 -22.57 -26.90 -35.01
N GLY A 666 -22.89 -26.89 -33.72
CA GLY A 666 -23.57 -28.00 -33.03
C GLY A 666 -22.72 -29.25 -32.82
N LYS A 667 -21.39 -29.12 -32.93
CA LYS A 667 -20.41 -30.22 -32.78
C LYS A 667 -19.87 -30.32 -31.36
N VAL A 668 -19.13 -31.38 -31.05
CA VAL A 668 -18.54 -31.59 -29.71
C VAL A 668 -17.22 -30.79 -29.58
N PRO A 669 -17.16 -29.77 -28.71
CA PRO A 669 -15.94 -28.99 -28.51
C PRO A 669 -14.85 -29.79 -27.79
N ALA A 670 -13.60 -29.30 -27.84
CA ALA A 670 -12.52 -29.86 -27.04
C ALA A 670 -12.79 -29.70 -25.54
N THR A 671 -12.35 -30.68 -24.76
CA THR A 671 -12.31 -30.62 -23.30
C THR A 671 -10.88 -30.29 -22.84
N GLY A 672 -10.76 -29.49 -21.79
CA GLY A 672 -9.46 -29.05 -21.26
C GLY A 672 -9.50 -28.86 -19.75
N ARG A 673 -8.34 -28.95 -19.11
CA ARG A 673 -8.16 -28.64 -17.68
C ARG A 673 -7.21 -27.45 -17.50
N PRO A 674 -7.55 -26.46 -16.65
CA PRO A 674 -6.67 -25.35 -16.37
C PRO A 674 -5.38 -25.85 -15.70
N ILE A 675 -4.25 -25.21 -15.99
CA ILE A 675 -2.98 -25.54 -15.35
C ILE A 675 -2.44 -24.34 -14.57
N LEU A 676 -1.96 -24.60 -13.36
CA LEU A 676 -1.25 -23.61 -12.55
C LEU A 676 0.25 -23.65 -12.85
N LEU A 677 0.78 -22.55 -13.36
CA LEU A 677 2.20 -22.34 -13.61
C LEU A 677 2.77 -21.36 -12.59
N GLY A 678 4.00 -21.63 -12.12
CA GLY A 678 4.76 -20.66 -11.34
C GLY A 678 5.25 -19.51 -12.22
N ILE A 679 5.47 -18.32 -11.64
CA ILE A 679 5.82 -17.11 -12.38
C ILE A 679 6.99 -17.29 -13.36
N THR A 680 8.09 -17.96 -12.97
CA THR A 680 9.25 -18.19 -13.85
C THR A 680 8.90 -19.06 -15.06
N LYS A 681 7.96 -20.00 -14.92
CA LYS A 681 7.51 -20.83 -16.05
C LYS A 681 6.46 -20.12 -16.90
N SER A 682 5.61 -19.29 -16.30
CA SER A 682 4.60 -18.53 -17.02
C SER A 682 5.22 -17.49 -17.97
N SER A 683 6.32 -16.82 -17.59
CA SER A 683 7.01 -15.86 -18.47
C SER A 683 7.67 -16.51 -19.68
N LEU A 684 8.14 -17.75 -19.55
CA LEU A 684 8.75 -18.55 -20.63
C LEU A 684 7.71 -19.12 -21.63
N GLU A 685 6.46 -19.34 -21.20
CA GLU A 685 5.36 -19.83 -22.07
C GLU A 685 4.49 -18.67 -22.61
N THR A 686 5.05 -17.46 -22.71
CA THR A 686 4.43 -16.30 -23.36
C THR A 686 4.33 -16.48 -24.88
N ASP A 687 3.41 -15.74 -25.50
CA ASP A 687 3.11 -15.92 -26.93
C ASP A 687 4.16 -15.22 -27.82
N SER A 688 4.73 -14.08 -27.36
CA SER A 688 5.92 -13.44 -27.94
C SER A 688 7.18 -14.24 -27.62
N PHE A 689 7.93 -14.61 -28.66
CA PHE A 689 9.23 -15.24 -28.49
C PHE A 689 10.35 -14.21 -28.18
N LEU A 690 10.20 -12.95 -28.61
CA LEU A 690 11.15 -11.88 -28.29
C LEU A 690 11.16 -11.58 -26.78
N SER A 691 9.97 -11.47 -26.17
CA SER A 691 9.85 -11.27 -24.73
C SER A 691 10.42 -12.45 -23.95
N ALA A 692 10.05 -13.70 -24.29
CA ALA A 692 10.59 -14.89 -23.64
C ALA A 692 12.11 -15.01 -23.77
N ALA A 693 12.67 -14.78 -24.96
CA ALA A 693 14.10 -14.93 -25.24
C ALA A 693 14.98 -13.90 -24.50
N SER A 694 14.43 -12.73 -24.16
CA SER A 694 15.10 -11.69 -23.37
C SER A 694 15.23 -12.05 -21.88
N PHE A 695 14.39 -12.95 -21.37
CA PHE A 695 14.33 -13.27 -19.94
C PHE A 695 15.31 -14.37 -19.56
N GLN A 696 15.11 -15.58 -20.10
CA GLN A 696 15.92 -16.78 -19.82
C GLN A 696 15.90 -17.74 -21.01
N GLU A 697 16.88 -18.65 -21.07
CA GLU A 697 16.94 -19.76 -22.03
C GLU A 697 16.83 -19.36 -23.52
N THR A 698 17.40 -18.19 -23.88
CA THR A 698 17.37 -17.55 -25.21
C THR A 698 17.53 -18.54 -26.37
N THR A 699 18.55 -19.40 -26.34
CA THR A 699 18.82 -20.39 -27.39
C THR A 699 17.65 -21.36 -27.58
N ARG A 700 17.05 -21.88 -26.48
CA ARG A 700 15.91 -22.81 -26.56
C ARG A 700 14.69 -22.14 -27.16
N VAL A 701 14.40 -20.90 -26.72
CA VAL A 701 13.24 -20.12 -27.20
C VAL A 701 13.37 -19.81 -28.69
N LEU A 702 14.53 -19.34 -29.13
CA LEU A 702 14.77 -19.02 -30.55
C LEU A 702 14.75 -20.26 -31.44
N THR A 703 15.28 -21.41 -30.97
CA THR A 703 15.20 -22.68 -31.73
C THR A 703 13.74 -23.13 -31.90
N ASP A 704 12.93 -23.10 -30.84
CA ASP A 704 11.50 -23.47 -30.92
C ASP A 704 10.71 -22.53 -31.84
N ALA A 705 10.94 -21.22 -31.74
CA ALA A 705 10.31 -20.22 -32.61
C ALA A 705 10.69 -20.40 -34.09
N SER A 706 11.97 -20.69 -34.37
CA SER A 706 12.48 -20.93 -35.73
C SER A 706 11.89 -22.20 -36.35
N ILE A 707 11.84 -23.31 -35.59
CA ILE A 707 11.25 -24.58 -36.07
C ILE A 707 9.76 -24.43 -36.37
N LYS A 708 9.04 -23.63 -35.57
CA LYS A 708 7.58 -23.41 -35.73
C LYS A 708 7.24 -22.31 -36.73
N GLY A 709 8.22 -21.54 -37.24
CA GLY A 709 7.96 -20.37 -38.07
C GLY A 709 7.10 -19.30 -37.37
N LYS A 710 7.29 -19.09 -36.06
CA LYS A 710 6.48 -18.14 -35.27
C LYS A 710 6.65 -16.71 -35.80
N VAL A 711 5.53 -15.99 -35.90
CA VAL A 711 5.48 -14.55 -36.17
C VAL A 711 5.15 -13.82 -34.86
N ASP A 712 5.90 -12.75 -34.56
CA ASP A 712 5.63 -11.87 -33.42
C ASP A 712 4.85 -10.64 -33.87
N TYR A 713 3.80 -10.28 -33.13
CA TYR A 713 2.91 -9.16 -33.43
C TYR A 713 3.16 -7.91 -32.58
N LEU A 714 4.20 -7.92 -31.73
CA LEU A 714 4.69 -6.73 -31.00
C LEU A 714 3.60 -6.04 -30.15
N GLN A 715 2.75 -6.82 -29.46
CA GLN A 715 1.59 -6.30 -28.73
C GLN A 715 1.89 -5.86 -27.28
N GLY A 716 3.02 -6.31 -26.73
CA GLY A 716 3.47 -5.99 -25.37
C GLY A 716 4.43 -4.80 -25.31
N LEU A 717 4.89 -4.49 -24.10
CA LEU A 717 5.81 -3.37 -23.87
C LEU A 717 7.24 -3.73 -24.28
N LYS A 718 7.72 -4.91 -23.89
CA LYS A 718 9.14 -5.28 -24.00
C LYS A 718 9.58 -5.46 -25.45
N GLU A 719 8.73 -6.02 -26.31
CA GLU A 719 9.02 -6.23 -27.73
C GLU A 719 9.22 -4.89 -28.45
N ASN A 720 8.41 -3.87 -28.10
CA ASN A 720 8.55 -2.53 -28.65
C ASN A 720 9.80 -1.82 -28.10
N VAL A 721 10.12 -1.95 -26.81
CA VAL A 721 11.37 -1.44 -26.23
C VAL A 721 12.61 -2.05 -26.90
N ILE A 722 12.62 -3.37 -27.14
CA ILE A 722 13.74 -4.07 -27.80
C ILE A 722 13.98 -3.55 -29.23
N ILE A 723 12.91 -3.19 -29.94
CA ILE A 723 12.95 -2.75 -31.34
C ILE A 723 13.13 -1.22 -31.46
N GLY A 724 13.00 -0.47 -30.36
CA GLY A 724 13.08 1.00 -30.36
C GLY A 724 11.79 1.68 -30.86
N LYS A 725 10.63 1.08 -30.60
CA LYS A 725 9.31 1.66 -30.89
C LYS A 725 8.64 2.19 -29.62
N LEU A 726 7.71 3.13 -29.79
CA LEU A 726 6.81 3.57 -28.72
C LEU A 726 6.07 2.37 -28.12
N ILE A 727 5.95 2.36 -26.79
CA ILE A 727 5.25 1.30 -26.07
C ILE A 727 3.73 1.46 -26.20
N PRO A 728 2.96 0.38 -26.36
CA PRO A 728 1.50 0.44 -26.53
C PRO A 728 0.74 0.68 -25.22
N ALA A 729 1.22 1.60 -24.37
CA ALA A 729 0.66 1.97 -23.06
C ALA A 729 0.93 3.45 -22.75
N GLY A 730 0.18 4.01 -21.80
CA GLY A 730 0.17 5.45 -21.53
C GLY A 730 -0.16 6.26 -22.78
N THR A 731 0.58 7.35 -22.98
CA THR A 731 0.54 8.22 -24.17
C THR A 731 0.79 7.48 -25.49
N GLY A 732 1.58 6.40 -25.48
CA GLY A 732 1.85 5.56 -26.64
C GLY A 732 0.71 4.58 -27.01
N ALA A 733 -0.42 4.60 -26.31
CA ALA A 733 -1.59 3.82 -26.72
C ALA A 733 -2.24 4.41 -27.98
N ARG A 734 -2.73 3.55 -28.90
CA ARG A 734 -3.34 3.97 -30.17
C ARG A 734 -4.52 4.93 -30.01
N GLU A 735 -5.29 4.80 -28.93
CA GLU A 735 -6.44 5.65 -28.64
C GLU A 735 -6.06 7.13 -28.42
N TYR A 736 -4.82 7.42 -28.04
CA TYR A 736 -4.30 8.79 -27.86
C TYR A 736 -3.42 9.28 -29.02
N SER A 737 -2.92 8.37 -29.85
CA SER A 737 -2.05 8.69 -31.00
C SER A 737 -2.80 8.75 -32.35
N ASP A 738 -3.87 7.95 -32.53
CA ASP A 738 -4.72 7.96 -33.72
C ASP A 738 -5.93 8.92 -33.57
N VAL A 739 -5.77 10.02 -32.81
CA VAL A 739 -6.85 11.02 -32.62
C VAL A 739 -6.97 11.92 -33.86
N ARG A 740 -8.02 11.70 -34.65
CA ARG A 740 -8.44 12.68 -35.66
C ARG A 740 -9.13 13.85 -34.98
N LEU A 741 -8.45 15.00 -34.95
CA LEU A 741 -9.04 16.27 -34.53
C LEU A 741 -9.93 16.79 -35.66
N GLU A 742 -11.23 16.52 -35.59
CA GLU A 742 -12.23 17.28 -36.34
C GLU A 742 -12.37 18.65 -35.67
N LEU A 743 -11.70 19.67 -36.23
CA LEU A 743 -11.85 21.04 -35.78
C LEU A 743 -13.26 21.53 -36.16
N GLU A 744 -14.01 22.03 -35.17
CA GLU A 744 -15.38 22.54 -35.37
C GLU A 744 -15.44 23.75 -36.32
N LYS A 745 -14.27 24.37 -36.56
CA LYS A 745 -13.95 25.15 -37.75
C LYS A 745 -12.52 24.79 -38.19
N GLU A 746 -12.35 24.36 -39.43
CA GLU A 746 -11.04 24.45 -40.09
C GLU A 746 -10.52 25.90 -40.00
N PHE A 747 -9.20 26.03 -40.00
CA PHE A 747 -8.53 27.31 -39.80
C PHE A 747 -9.14 28.41 -40.68
N LEU A 748 -9.56 29.52 -40.06
CA LEU A 748 -9.44 30.84 -40.68
C LEU A 748 -7.95 31.23 -40.63
N SER A 749 -7.13 30.45 -41.33
CA SER A 749 -5.83 30.87 -41.82
C SER A 749 -6.11 31.44 -43.20
N ASP A 750 -6.45 32.73 -43.19
CA ASP A 750 -5.77 33.72 -44.01
C ASP A 750 -5.82 35.01 -43.18
N ASP A 751 -4.69 35.68 -43.01
CA ASP A 751 -4.72 37.03 -42.43
C ASP A 751 -5.53 37.91 -43.41
N PRO A 752 -6.47 38.79 -42.98
CA PRO A 752 -7.29 39.56 -43.93
C PRO A 752 -6.46 40.39 -44.93
N SER A 753 -5.21 40.67 -44.58
CA SER A 753 -4.14 41.22 -45.40
C SER A 753 -3.82 40.35 -46.63
N GLU A 754 -3.60 39.04 -46.45
CA GLU A 754 -3.16 38.10 -47.49
C GLU A 754 -4.30 37.84 -48.50
N VAL A 755 -5.55 37.69 -48.04
CA VAL A 755 -6.73 37.59 -48.92
C VAL A 755 -6.95 38.87 -49.74
N LEU A 756 -6.53 40.02 -49.24
CA LEU A 756 -6.59 41.29 -49.96
C LEU A 756 -5.48 41.37 -51.02
N GLU A 757 -4.24 40.98 -50.69
CA GLU A 757 -3.13 40.96 -51.65
C GLU A 757 -3.39 39.95 -52.80
N GLU A 758 -3.85 38.73 -52.52
CA GLU A 758 -4.21 37.78 -53.58
C GLU A 758 -5.35 38.29 -54.47
N LYS A 759 -6.38 38.94 -53.89
CA LYS A 759 -7.46 39.54 -54.68
C LYS A 759 -7.03 40.74 -55.53
N PHE A 760 -6.02 41.49 -55.12
CA PHE A 760 -5.44 42.55 -55.95
C PHE A 760 -4.49 42.02 -57.02
N LEU A 761 -3.95 40.80 -56.86
CA LEU A 761 -3.14 40.12 -57.87
C LEU A 761 -3.98 39.37 -58.93
N ASP A 762 -5.16 38.87 -58.55
CA ASP A 762 -6.05 38.13 -59.47
C ASP A 762 -6.97 39.01 -60.34
N ASP A 763 -7.13 40.31 -60.03
CA ASP A 763 -8.04 41.22 -60.76
C ASP A 763 -7.39 41.93 -61.99
N ASP A 764 -6.18 41.51 -62.39
CA ASP A 764 -5.49 41.95 -63.62
C ASP A 764 -6.14 41.41 -64.93
N SER A 765 -7.38 40.90 -64.86
CA SER A 765 -8.14 40.39 -66.00
C SER A 765 -9.04 41.44 -66.68
N ILE A 766 -8.94 42.72 -66.28
CA ILE A 766 -9.60 43.85 -66.96
C ILE A 766 -8.60 45.01 -67.17
N ILE A 767 -7.75 44.90 -68.19
CA ILE A 767 -7.41 45.94 -69.21
C ILE A 767 -6.45 45.32 -70.26
N GLU A 768 -7.00 44.48 -71.14
CA GLU A 768 -6.45 44.24 -72.49
C GLU A 768 -7.59 44.35 -73.52
N ASN A 769 -8.15 45.56 -73.65
CA ASN A 769 -8.86 46.03 -74.86
C ASN A 769 -9.30 47.49 -74.69
N HIS A 770 -8.35 48.42 -74.60
CA HIS A 770 -8.47 49.78 -75.15
C HIS A 770 -7.16 50.57 -74.98
N GLU A 771 -6.18 50.37 -75.87
CA GLU A 771 -5.13 51.37 -76.10
C GLU A 771 -4.49 51.31 -77.50
N GLU A 772 -5.31 51.11 -78.54
CA GLU A 772 -5.09 51.88 -79.78
C GLU A 772 -5.76 53.26 -79.60
N GLN A 773 -5.06 54.23 -79.00
CA GLN A 773 -5.07 55.66 -79.42
C GLN A 773 -4.25 56.60 -78.52
N VAL A 774 -3.26 57.26 -79.16
CA VAL A 774 -2.77 58.64 -78.88
C VAL A 774 -1.91 58.87 -77.62
N GLU A 775 -0.59 58.85 -77.86
CA GLU A 775 0.33 60.00 -77.76
C GLU A 775 0.16 61.08 -76.65
N LEU A 776 1.33 61.44 -76.05
CA LEU A 776 1.81 62.76 -75.58
C LEU A 776 1.99 63.00 -74.06
N GLU A 777 3.19 63.53 -73.74
CA GLU A 777 3.55 64.36 -72.57
C GLU A 777 3.55 63.68 -71.16
N LEU A 778 4.36 64.05 -70.16
CA LEU A 778 5.62 64.81 -70.05
C LEU A 778 6.30 64.49 -68.69
N ASN A 779 7.59 64.82 -68.59
CA ASN A 779 8.53 64.88 -67.45
C ASN A 779 8.04 65.19 -66.00
N GLU A 780 8.99 65.08 -65.06
CA GLU A 780 9.07 65.63 -63.67
C GLU A 780 8.36 64.81 -62.56
N SER A 781 8.88 64.69 -61.32
CA SER A 781 10.16 65.11 -60.69
C SER A 781 10.38 64.42 -59.32
N SER A 782 11.63 64.40 -58.79
CA SER A 782 12.09 64.50 -57.36
C SER A 782 11.29 63.90 -56.18
N SER A 783 11.84 63.43 -55.04
CA SER A 783 13.20 63.18 -54.50
C SER A 783 13.09 62.75 -53.01
N SER A 784 14.20 62.32 -52.37
CA SER A 784 14.57 62.52 -50.93
C SER A 784 13.72 61.85 -49.80
N ASP A 785 14.25 61.38 -48.65
CA ASP A 785 15.64 61.17 -48.17
C ASP A 785 15.72 60.34 -46.84
N GLU A 786 16.96 60.02 -46.38
CA GLU A 786 17.41 59.61 -45.01
C GLU A 786 17.04 58.21 -44.45
N MET A 787 17.92 57.31 -43.93
CA MET A 787 19.08 57.31 -42.97
C MET A 787 18.68 57.10 -41.47
N VAL A 788 19.41 56.41 -40.56
CA VAL A 788 20.69 55.64 -40.51
C VAL A 788 20.64 54.66 -39.28
N GLU A 789 20.89 53.34 -39.37
CA GLU A 789 22.15 52.56 -39.23
C GLU A 789 22.67 52.17 -37.79
N GLN A 790 22.93 50.86 -37.56
CA GLN A 790 23.87 50.18 -36.61
C GLN A 790 23.87 50.44 -35.07
N LYS A 791 23.97 49.35 -34.25
CA LYS A 791 25.25 48.81 -33.71
C LYS A 791 25.12 47.58 -32.77
N ASP A 792 26.09 46.65 -32.90
CA ASP A 792 26.38 45.53 -32.00
C ASP A 792 27.29 45.92 -30.80
N ALA A 793 27.35 45.05 -29.77
CA ALA A 793 28.58 44.78 -28.99
C ALA A 793 28.47 43.52 -28.08
N GLU A 794 29.39 42.57 -28.32
CA GLU A 794 29.96 41.50 -27.45
C GLU A 794 29.05 40.54 -26.66
#